data_AF-A0A4Q7BN27-F1
#
_entry.id   AF-A0A4Q7BN27-F1
#
_cell.length_a   1.000
_cell.length_b   1.000
_cell.length_c   1.000
_cell.angle_alpha   90.00
_cell.angle_beta   90.00
_cell.angle_gamma   90.00
#
_symmetry.space_group_name_H-M   'P 1'
#
loop_
_entity.id
_entity.type
_entity.pdbx_description
1 polymer ?
#
loop_
_entity_poly.entity_id
_entity_poly.type
_entity_poly.pdbx_seq_one_letter_code
_entity_poly.pdbx_strand_id
1 'polypeptide(L)'
;METRDIVNAPEVKKTIVERSQKRNDDPEITQWLEKKFFEFVIKQFNPVFHVNSVSAWKICQLPQPIPTWFLKKLEQQPESQMLYVDPLHEQILALEKPILEFFNSRLKSNLKGKFMKMTYDQVLEAWHKDHELMKKRLEKGKWDSNENALTDILTVSTGRFVEINAMGQLLRQELAFESRYMQHCLGQFDHLKDLTGGYAEFYVTQKEQGIFRYFSLRDKLNKPHVTISLEWDGEDWCIEQIKGKQNEVPVKKYADDVLLFLNLIQPKNNQNSDCARMGILYQPELVAESEPNDESNEIKVKVEAKIKTASTEKPYFYFYELDNEVQVEGIVMHDPNLMELCDKQSKVLQWMMIATKREEFILEPQSQLIEQVKAFTDVAFDQRKLNIPLEFAEKKSMHILIHLILLPFYLVFLALAVLSQIPLVGWIFKILMVIFAIPAMPFLKSNADPRKRWALATGDLIYARNKISHDDVDSLQLDDFKNDEAKFKKHLDQLLKLENDSQIERLTSIEYFFKDYFYVGDFHGWYDLNKHERPYYRDVLVYAHIQKIVTMRLLHQFDYIKEDEAWQYILASAQIIQDCCESWKEMGQYYAQGREIDLIIKHSDHQSYDKSARYEVDRYLESSSCNWKSLDWHLELFPELKRSRLQNDLMTQQNHSNAVVVGASS
;
A
#
# COMPACT_ATOMS: atom_id res chain seq x y z
N MET A 1 3.47 32.55 9.22
CA MET A 1 3.18 31.37 8.38
C MET A 1 3.86 31.60 7.06
N GLU A 2 4.83 30.77 6.71
CA GLU A 2 5.70 30.98 5.55
C GLU A 2 4.95 30.74 4.24
N THR A 3 5.32 31.49 3.20
CA THR A 3 4.76 31.37 1.86
C THR A 3 5.31 30.10 1.21
N ARG A 4 4.43 29.14 0.89
CA ARG A 4 4.81 27.95 0.11
C ARG A 4 5.04 28.31 -1.35
N ASP A 5 6.08 27.73 -1.94
CA ASP A 5 6.42 27.98 -3.33
C ASP A 5 5.73 26.95 -4.25
N ILE A 6 4.52 27.30 -4.71
CA ILE A 6 3.68 26.42 -5.53
C ILE A 6 3.90 26.72 -7.01
N VAL A 7 4.57 25.82 -7.73
CA VAL A 7 5.03 26.05 -9.11
C VAL A 7 3.90 26.12 -10.14
N ASN A 8 2.76 25.51 -9.84
CA ASN A 8 1.58 25.45 -10.70
C ASN A 8 0.39 26.26 -10.17
N ALA A 9 0.62 27.24 -9.30
CA ALA A 9 -0.44 28.07 -8.72
C ALA A 9 -1.41 28.69 -9.76
N PRO A 10 -0.96 29.17 -10.94
CA PRO A 10 -1.88 29.67 -11.97
C PRO A 10 -2.84 28.60 -12.51
N GLU A 11 -2.38 27.36 -12.63
CA GLU A 11 -3.18 26.23 -13.10
C GLU A 11 -4.23 25.83 -12.07
N VAL A 12 -3.83 25.68 -10.79
CA VAL A 12 -4.77 25.44 -9.68
C VAL A 12 -5.90 26.47 -9.67
N LYS A 13 -5.54 27.76 -9.78
CA LYS A 13 -6.51 28.84 -9.83
C LYS A 13 -7.44 28.73 -11.03
N LYS A 14 -6.88 28.46 -12.21
CA LYS A 14 -7.63 28.28 -13.45
C LYS A 14 -8.64 27.14 -13.33
N THR A 15 -8.22 25.98 -12.85
CA THR A 15 -9.10 24.81 -12.70
C THR A 15 -10.25 25.06 -11.71
N ILE A 16 -9.99 25.75 -10.59
CA ILE A 16 -11.06 26.16 -9.65
C ILE A 16 -12.11 27.03 -10.36
N VAL A 17 -11.68 28.02 -11.15
CA VAL A 17 -12.58 28.90 -11.89
C VAL A 17 -13.34 28.14 -12.98
N GLU A 18 -12.66 27.27 -13.73
CA GLU A 18 -13.29 26.45 -14.76
C GLU A 18 -14.37 25.52 -14.19
N ARG A 19 -14.13 24.91 -13.02
CA ARG A 19 -15.15 24.13 -12.31
C ARG A 19 -16.36 24.98 -11.94
N SER A 20 -16.12 26.18 -11.41
CA SER A 20 -17.18 27.12 -11.04
C SER A 20 -18.02 27.56 -12.24
N GLN A 21 -17.36 27.82 -13.39
CA GLN A 21 -18.02 28.16 -14.64
C GLN A 21 -18.83 26.99 -15.21
N LYS A 22 -18.28 25.76 -15.18
CA LYS A 22 -18.97 24.54 -15.61
C LYS A 22 -20.25 24.30 -14.82
N ARG A 23 -20.24 24.57 -13.51
CA ARG A 23 -21.43 24.49 -12.64
C ARG A 23 -22.37 25.69 -12.77
N ASN A 24 -21.96 26.76 -13.47
CA ASN A 24 -22.69 28.02 -13.56
C ASN A 24 -22.98 28.63 -12.17
N ASP A 25 -21.98 28.65 -11.29
CA ASP A 25 -22.09 29.24 -9.94
C ASP A 25 -22.37 30.76 -10.00
N ASP A 26 -22.95 31.31 -8.93
CA ASP A 26 -23.17 32.76 -8.80
C ASP A 26 -21.82 33.53 -8.84
N PRO A 27 -21.73 34.70 -9.51
CA PRO A 27 -20.48 35.44 -9.65
C PRO A 27 -19.76 35.75 -8.33
N GLU A 28 -20.51 35.92 -7.23
CA GLU A 28 -19.92 36.17 -5.91
C GLU A 28 -19.25 34.91 -5.32
N ILE A 29 -19.82 33.73 -5.60
CA ILE A 29 -19.23 32.43 -5.24
C ILE A 29 -17.97 32.20 -6.09
N THR A 30 -18.04 32.39 -7.42
CA THR A 30 -16.86 32.28 -8.29
C THR A 30 -15.73 33.18 -7.81
N GLN A 31 -16.02 34.45 -7.47
CA GLN A 31 -15.01 35.39 -6.98
C GLN A 31 -14.39 34.94 -5.65
N TRP A 32 -15.20 34.35 -4.75
CA TRP A 32 -14.70 33.82 -3.50
C TRP A 32 -13.81 32.60 -3.71
N LEU A 33 -14.22 31.64 -4.54
CA LEU A 33 -13.43 30.46 -4.89
C LEU A 33 -12.09 30.85 -5.54
N GLU A 34 -12.13 31.78 -6.50
CA GLU A 34 -10.95 32.29 -7.20
C GLU A 34 -9.90 32.89 -6.24
N LYS A 35 -10.35 33.52 -5.15
CA LYS A 35 -9.47 34.27 -4.23
C LYS A 35 -9.20 33.53 -2.93
N LYS A 36 -10.24 33.27 -2.15
CA LYS A 36 -10.16 32.75 -0.77
C LYS A 36 -9.93 31.25 -0.74
N PHE A 37 -10.65 30.48 -1.57
CA PHE A 37 -10.43 29.04 -1.65
C PHE A 37 -9.06 28.73 -2.25
N PHE A 38 -8.71 29.38 -3.37
CA PHE A 38 -7.38 29.29 -3.95
C PHE A 38 -6.26 29.61 -2.95
N GLU A 39 -6.38 30.70 -2.19
CA GLU A 39 -5.41 31.08 -1.15
C GLU A 39 -5.27 30.00 -0.06
N PHE A 40 -6.38 29.36 0.34
CA PHE A 40 -6.36 28.24 1.28
C PHE A 40 -5.62 27.03 0.69
N VAL A 41 -5.95 26.62 -0.53
CA VAL A 41 -5.35 25.45 -1.20
C VAL A 41 -3.84 25.59 -1.27
N ILE A 42 -3.32 26.70 -1.81
CA ILE A 42 -1.87 26.89 -1.97
C ILE A 42 -1.10 27.01 -0.65
N LYS A 43 -1.78 27.36 0.46
CA LYS A 43 -1.15 27.52 1.78
C LYS A 43 -1.24 26.25 2.63
N GLN A 44 -2.38 25.58 2.64
CA GLN A 44 -2.69 24.55 3.66
C GLN A 44 -2.85 23.13 3.09
N PHE A 45 -3.04 22.95 1.79
CA PHE A 45 -3.25 21.62 1.21
C PHE A 45 -1.97 20.78 1.28
N ASN A 46 -2.01 19.63 1.95
CA ASN A 46 -0.82 18.81 2.24
C ASN A 46 -0.53 17.66 1.26
N PRO A 47 -1.50 17.10 0.50
CA PRO A 47 -1.15 16.25 -0.64
C PRO A 47 -0.45 17.09 -1.71
N VAL A 48 0.88 17.09 -1.72
CA VAL A 48 1.69 17.86 -2.66
C VAL A 48 2.89 17.05 -3.13
N PHE A 49 3.29 17.31 -4.36
CA PHE A 49 4.47 16.73 -4.96
C PHE A 49 5.65 17.71 -4.84
N HIS A 50 6.81 17.21 -4.45
CA HIS A 50 8.03 18.02 -4.41
C HIS A 50 8.64 18.12 -5.80
N VAL A 51 8.84 19.35 -6.28
CA VAL A 51 9.40 19.65 -7.60
C VAL A 51 10.83 20.16 -7.46
N ASN A 52 11.73 19.28 -7.05
CA ASN A 52 13.16 19.59 -6.81
C ASN A 52 14.07 19.16 -7.97
N SER A 53 13.51 18.87 -9.15
CA SER A 53 14.29 18.51 -10.33
C SER A 53 13.57 18.83 -11.64
N VAL A 54 14.35 18.90 -12.72
CA VAL A 54 13.83 18.98 -14.10
C VAL A 54 12.92 17.79 -14.43
N SER A 55 13.19 16.62 -13.84
CA SER A 55 12.37 15.42 -14.03
C SER A 55 11.05 15.53 -13.27
N ALA A 56 11.05 15.99 -12.02
CA ALA A 56 9.83 16.24 -11.26
C ALA A 56 8.91 17.24 -11.99
N TRP A 57 9.50 18.28 -12.62
CA TRP A 57 8.75 19.22 -13.46
C TRP A 57 8.02 18.53 -14.62
N LYS A 58 8.66 17.54 -15.25
CA LYS A 58 8.05 16.75 -16.34
C LYS A 58 7.01 15.76 -15.84
N ILE A 59 7.23 15.10 -14.69
CA ILE A 59 6.26 14.19 -14.05
C ILE A 59 4.96 14.92 -13.76
N CYS A 60 5.06 16.14 -13.23
CA CYS A 60 3.92 17.03 -12.97
C CYS A 60 3.30 17.61 -14.25
N GLN A 61 3.77 17.20 -15.44
CA GLN A 61 3.30 17.65 -16.76
C GLN A 61 3.30 19.18 -16.92
N LEU A 62 4.24 19.87 -16.26
CA LEU A 62 4.29 21.32 -16.27
C LEU A 62 4.75 21.89 -17.63
N PRO A 63 4.36 23.15 -17.94
CA PRO A 63 4.59 23.75 -19.25
C PRO A 63 6.03 23.63 -19.76
N GLN A 64 6.16 23.42 -21.07
CA GLN A 64 7.43 23.40 -21.81
C GLN A 64 7.53 24.62 -22.74
N PRO A 65 8.71 25.25 -22.89
CA PRO A 65 10.00 24.87 -22.27
C PRO A 65 10.08 25.22 -20.78
N ILE A 66 10.91 24.49 -20.03
CA ILE A 66 11.12 24.72 -18.60
C ILE A 66 11.60 26.17 -18.36
N PRO A 67 10.95 26.93 -17.48
CA PRO A 67 11.33 28.31 -17.23
C PRO A 67 12.75 28.45 -16.68
N THR A 68 13.47 29.46 -17.16
CA THR A 68 14.86 29.72 -16.74
C THR A 68 14.97 30.08 -15.26
N TRP A 69 13.91 30.64 -14.65
CA TRP A 69 13.88 30.93 -13.22
C TRP A 69 13.90 29.66 -12.37
N PHE A 70 13.25 28.59 -12.84
CA PHE A 70 13.17 27.31 -12.13
C PHE A 70 14.54 26.62 -12.15
N LEU A 71 15.19 26.58 -13.32
CA LEU A 71 16.55 26.03 -13.46
C LEU A 71 17.56 26.75 -12.57
N LYS A 72 17.53 28.09 -12.55
CA LYS A 72 18.38 28.89 -11.66
C LYS A 72 18.12 28.60 -10.19
N LYS A 73 16.86 28.37 -9.81
CA LYS A 73 16.49 28.09 -8.42
C LYS A 73 16.97 26.71 -7.98
N LEU A 74 16.88 25.70 -8.84
CA LEU A 74 17.47 24.38 -8.59
C LEU A 74 18.99 24.44 -8.38
N GLU A 75 19.70 25.24 -9.18
CA GLU A 75 21.15 25.39 -9.05
C GLU A 75 21.56 26.15 -7.78
N GLN A 76 20.80 27.18 -7.40
CA GLN A 76 21.16 28.08 -6.30
C GLN A 76 20.63 27.61 -4.94
N GLN A 77 19.54 26.86 -4.92
CA GLN A 77 18.81 26.43 -3.72
C GLN A 77 18.25 25.00 -3.92
N PRO A 78 19.11 23.96 -3.99
CA PRO A 78 18.68 22.58 -4.22
C PRO A 78 17.73 22.07 -3.11
N GLU A 79 17.85 22.58 -1.89
CA GLU A 79 16.98 22.28 -0.74
C GLU A 79 15.65 23.06 -0.75
N SER A 80 15.39 23.90 -1.75
CA SER A 80 14.15 24.68 -1.81
C SER A 80 12.95 23.77 -2.00
N GLN A 81 11.98 23.84 -1.07
CA GLN A 81 10.69 23.13 -1.17
C GLN A 81 9.79 23.81 -2.20
N MET A 82 10.05 23.56 -3.48
CA MET A 82 9.12 23.85 -4.57
C MET A 82 8.09 22.73 -4.64
N LEU A 83 6.82 23.10 -4.72
CA LEU A 83 5.70 22.20 -4.52
C LEU A 83 4.75 22.27 -5.70
N TYR A 84 4.16 21.13 -6.05
CA TYR A 84 3.10 20.99 -7.04
C TYR A 84 1.84 20.48 -6.35
N VAL A 85 0.71 21.07 -6.70
CA VAL A 85 -0.62 20.66 -6.24
C VAL A 85 -1.36 20.12 -7.46
N ASP A 86 -1.78 18.86 -7.44
CA ASP A 86 -2.67 18.35 -8.50
C ASP A 86 -4.00 19.12 -8.44
N PRO A 87 -4.34 19.94 -9.45
CA PRO A 87 -5.56 20.76 -9.42
C PRO A 87 -6.85 19.94 -9.50
N LEU A 88 -6.75 18.67 -9.90
CA LEU A 88 -7.85 17.70 -10.02
C LEU A 88 -7.89 16.71 -8.85
N HIS A 89 -7.05 16.88 -7.84
CA HIS A 89 -7.05 16.00 -6.68
C HIS A 89 -8.43 15.97 -6.01
N GLU A 90 -8.96 14.77 -5.80
CA GLU A 90 -10.29 14.53 -5.19
C GLU A 90 -10.50 15.24 -3.84
N GLN A 91 -9.47 15.35 -3.01
CA GLN A 91 -9.55 16.04 -1.72
C GLN A 91 -9.80 17.55 -1.88
N ILE A 92 -9.33 18.17 -2.96
CA ILE A 92 -9.65 19.59 -3.23
C ILE A 92 -11.15 19.74 -3.52
N LEU A 93 -11.75 18.80 -4.26
CA LEU A 93 -13.20 18.80 -4.52
C LEU A 93 -13.98 18.59 -3.21
N ALA A 94 -13.53 17.66 -2.36
CA ALA A 94 -14.12 17.43 -1.04
C ALA A 94 -14.07 18.68 -0.15
N LEU A 95 -12.97 19.45 -0.20
CA LEU A 95 -12.80 20.71 0.55
C LEU A 95 -13.65 21.85 -0.02
N GLU A 96 -13.93 21.86 -1.32
CA GLU A 96 -14.73 22.88 -2.01
C GLU A 96 -16.23 22.74 -1.70
N LYS A 97 -16.72 21.51 -1.54
CA LYS A 97 -18.14 21.18 -1.46
C LYS A 97 -18.89 21.81 -0.26
N PRO A 98 -18.41 21.74 1.00
CA PRO A 98 -19.08 22.39 2.12
C PRO A 98 -19.26 23.91 1.91
N ILE A 99 -18.31 24.54 1.22
CA ILE A 99 -18.33 25.97 0.92
C ILE A 99 -19.44 26.28 -0.09
N LEU A 100 -19.53 25.50 -1.17
CA LEU A 100 -20.57 25.62 -2.18
C LEU A 100 -21.95 25.45 -1.56
N GLU A 101 -22.13 24.41 -0.74
CA GLU A 101 -23.37 24.16 -0.01
C GLU A 101 -23.76 25.35 0.88
N PHE A 102 -22.81 25.86 1.67
CA PHE A 102 -23.04 26.99 2.57
C PHE A 102 -23.45 28.25 1.81
N PHE A 103 -22.67 28.65 0.79
CA PHE A 103 -22.96 29.88 0.06
C PHE A 103 -24.24 29.79 -0.77
N ASN A 104 -24.48 28.68 -1.46
CA ASN A 104 -25.72 28.50 -2.22
C ASN A 104 -26.96 28.59 -1.32
N SER A 105 -26.90 28.02 -0.11
CA SER A 105 -27.99 28.12 0.88
C SER A 105 -28.26 29.56 1.38
N ARG A 106 -27.37 30.52 1.08
CA ARG A 106 -27.39 31.90 1.56
C ARG A 106 -27.43 32.94 0.44
N LEU A 107 -27.54 32.54 -0.83
CA LEU A 107 -27.62 33.46 -1.97
C LEU A 107 -28.79 34.44 -1.88
N LYS A 108 -29.90 34.01 -1.28
CA LYS A 108 -31.12 34.85 -1.08
C LYS A 108 -31.11 35.58 0.28
N SER A 109 -30.01 35.54 1.02
CA SER A 109 -29.89 36.14 2.35
C SER A 109 -29.01 37.40 2.34
N ASN A 110 -29.05 38.15 3.44
CA ASN A 110 -28.18 39.31 3.66
C ASN A 110 -26.68 38.94 3.76
N LEU A 111 -26.33 37.65 3.73
CA LEU A 111 -24.95 37.18 3.78
C LEU A 111 -24.27 37.22 2.41
N LYS A 112 -25.03 37.18 1.29
CA LYS A 112 -24.50 37.15 -0.08
C LYS A 112 -23.36 38.17 -0.26
N GLY A 113 -23.67 39.47 -0.09
CA GLY A 113 -22.71 40.58 -0.17
C GLY A 113 -21.59 40.63 0.88
N LYS A 114 -21.43 39.59 1.71
CA LYS A 114 -20.41 39.48 2.76
C LYS A 114 -19.52 38.26 2.59
N PHE A 115 -19.75 37.39 1.59
CA PHE A 115 -18.96 36.17 1.40
C PHE A 115 -17.46 36.46 1.37
N MET A 116 -17.04 37.48 0.62
CA MET A 116 -15.63 37.90 0.51
C MET A 116 -14.95 38.32 1.83
N LYS A 117 -15.73 38.58 2.89
CA LYS A 117 -15.21 38.90 4.23
C LYS A 117 -14.93 37.66 5.07
N MET A 118 -15.42 36.49 4.66
CA MET A 118 -15.25 35.23 5.37
C MET A 118 -14.01 34.49 4.87
N THR A 119 -13.21 33.93 5.80
CA THR A 119 -12.12 33.00 5.47
C THR A 119 -12.65 31.59 5.25
N TYR A 120 -11.82 30.69 4.70
CA TYR A 120 -12.19 29.29 4.52
C TYR A 120 -12.64 28.64 5.84
N ASP A 121 -11.80 28.73 6.87
CA ASP A 121 -12.08 28.11 8.18
C ASP A 121 -13.37 28.65 8.81
N GLN A 122 -13.65 29.95 8.66
CA GLN A 122 -14.89 30.55 9.16
C GLN A 122 -16.13 30.03 8.45
N VAL A 123 -16.05 29.82 7.13
CA VAL A 123 -17.15 29.23 6.36
C VAL A 123 -17.35 27.77 6.75
N LEU A 124 -16.25 27.02 6.88
CA LEU A 124 -16.30 25.61 7.26
C LEU A 124 -16.85 25.42 8.69
N GLU A 125 -16.41 26.23 9.66
CA GLU A 125 -16.94 26.23 11.02
C GLU A 125 -18.44 26.60 11.05
N ALA A 126 -18.85 27.61 10.27
CA ALA A 126 -20.26 27.99 10.15
C ALA A 126 -21.09 26.85 9.54
N TRP A 127 -20.57 26.18 8.52
CA TRP A 127 -21.20 25.01 7.91
C TRP A 127 -21.36 23.86 8.92
N HIS A 128 -20.31 23.53 9.69
CA HIS A 128 -20.38 22.50 10.74
C HIS A 128 -21.43 22.84 11.80
N LYS A 129 -21.42 24.08 12.29
CA LYS A 129 -22.38 24.54 13.30
C LYS A 129 -23.82 24.50 12.79
N ASP A 130 -24.05 24.89 11.54
CA ASP A 130 -25.36 24.79 10.90
C ASP A 130 -25.80 23.31 10.84
N HIS A 131 -24.90 22.40 10.47
CA HIS A 131 -25.18 20.96 10.41
C HIS A 131 -25.51 20.34 11.78
N GLU A 132 -24.81 20.73 12.84
CA GLU A 132 -25.13 20.29 14.21
C GLU A 132 -26.50 20.79 14.69
N LEU A 133 -26.85 22.04 14.38
CA LEU A 133 -28.16 22.60 14.71
C LEU A 133 -29.28 21.95 13.90
N MET A 134 -29.00 21.50 12.67
CA MET A 134 -29.95 20.85 11.77
C MET A 134 -30.34 19.45 12.24
N LYS A 135 -29.39 18.66 12.76
CA LYS A 135 -29.68 17.35 13.40
C LYS A 135 -30.78 17.45 14.46
N LYS A 136 -30.90 18.59 15.15
CA LYS A 136 -31.92 18.85 16.19
C LYS A 136 -33.29 19.32 15.65
N ARG A 137 -33.41 19.75 14.38
CA ARG A 137 -34.67 20.30 13.81
C ARG A 137 -35.54 19.24 13.12
N LEU A 138 -34.94 18.19 12.59
CA LEU A 138 -35.57 17.13 11.79
C LEU A 138 -36.76 16.44 12.47
N GLU A 139 -36.82 16.44 13.79
CA GLU A 139 -37.87 15.77 14.58
C GLU A 139 -39.24 16.47 14.53
N LYS A 140 -39.32 17.71 14.02
CA LYS A 140 -40.54 18.55 14.11
C LYS A 140 -41.41 18.59 12.84
N GLY A 141 -40.94 18.03 11.72
CA GLY A 141 -41.61 18.08 10.43
C GLY A 141 -42.45 16.86 10.08
N LYS A 142 -43.62 17.04 9.44
CA LYS A 142 -44.44 15.96 8.88
C LYS A 142 -44.68 16.20 7.40
N TRP A 143 -43.97 15.46 6.56
CA TRP A 143 -44.24 15.31 5.13
C TRP A 143 -44.35 13.83 4.82
N ASP A 144 -45.31 13.49 3.98
CA ASP A 144 -45.51 12.14 3.47
C ASP A 144 -44.92 12.06 2.06
N SER A 145 -44.41 10.89 1.70
CA SER A 145 -43.92 10.64 0.35
C SER A 145 -45.06 10.65 -0.66
N ASN A 146 -44.77 11.02 -1.90
CA ASN A 146 -45.72 11.02 -3.00
C ASN A 146 -45.21 10.14 -4.14
N GLU A 147 -45.93 9.05 -4.47
CA GLU A 147 -45.52 8.12 -5.53
C GLU A 147 -45.42 8.79 -6.92
N ASN A 148 -46.13 9.90 -7.16
CA ASN A 148 -45.98 10.65 -8.41
C ASN A 148 -44.61 11.35 -8.53
N ALA A 149 -43.83 11.41 -7.44
CA ALA A 149 -42.49 11.96 -7.45
C ALA A 149 -41.42 10.95 -7.86
N LEU A 150 -41.78 9.67 -7.93
CA LEU A 150 -40.86 8.54 -7.93
C LEU A 150 -40.97 7.73 -9.22
N THR A 151 -39.84 7.20 -9.67
CA THR A 151 -39.76 6.19 -10.72
C THR A 151 -39.08 4.95 -10.16
N ASP A 152 -39.68 3.77 -10.30
CA ASP A 152 -39.05 2.50 -9.94
C ASP A 152 -37.89 2.17 -10.87
N ILE A 153 -36.74 1.83 -10.29
CA ILE A 153 -35.51 1.49 -11.03
C ILE A 153 -35.18 0.00 -10.92
N LEU A 154 -35.12 -0.51 -9.69
CA LEU A 154 -34.68 -1.89 -9.43
C LEU A 154 -35.35 -2.44 -8.17
N THR A 155 -35.90 -3.64 -8.25
CA THR A 155 -36.35 -4.38 -7.05
C THR A 155 -35.22 -5.28 -6.57
N VAL A 156 -34.94 -5.25 -5.27
CA VAL A 156 -33.82 -5.93 -4.63
C VAL A 156 -34.28 -6.68 -3.36
N SER A 157 -33.35 -7.34 -2.69
CA SER A 157 -33.68 -8.21 -1.55
C SER A 157 -34.28 -7.45 -0.37
N THR A 158 -33.79 -6.24 -0.09
CA THR A 158 -34.24 -5.43 1.05
C THR A 158 -35.32 -4.41 0.71
N GLY A 159 -35.70 -4.26 -0.56
CA GLY A 159 -36.65 -3.23 -0.98
C GLY A 159 -36.66 -2.94 -2.48
N ARG A 160 -36.83 -1.65 -2.82
CA ARG A 160 -36.78 -1.13 -4.19
C ARG A 160 -35.94 0.14 -4.25
N PHE A 161 -35.13 0.28 -5.29
CA PHE A 161 -34.54 1.56 -5.67
C PHE A 161 -35.55 2.38 -6.47
N VAL A 162 -35.77 3.60 -6.04
CA VAL A 162 -36.55 4.61 -6.75
C VAL A 162 -35.68 5.80 -7.11
N GLU A 163 -35.89 6.41 -8.27
CA GLU A 163 -35.35 7.72 -8.62
C GLU A 163 -36.38 8.81 -8.28
N ILE A 164 -35.95 9.89 -7.61
CA ILE A 164 -36.77 11.09 -7.48
C ILE A 164 -36.65 11.90 -8.78
N ASN A 165 -37.65 11.78 -9.64
CA ASN A 165 -37.68 12.45 -10.95
C ASN A 165 -38.58 13.70 -10.98
N ALA A 166 -39.23 14.03 -9.86
CA ALA A 166 -40.01 15.26 -9.73
C ALA A 166 -39.18 16.54 -9.84
N MET A 167 -39.88 17.66 -10.08
CA MET A 167 -39.36 19.03 -10.04
C MET A 167 -40.26 19.92 -9.16
N GLY A 168 -39.78 21.12 -8.81
CA GLY A 168 -40.56 22.13 -8.08
C GLY A 168 -41.02 21.64 -6.70
N GLN A 169 -42.28 21.90 -6.33
CA GLN A 169 -42.77 21.60 -4.98
C GLN A 169 -42.78 20.11 -4.66
N LEU A 170 -43.02 19.26 -5.67
CA LEU A 170 -43.08 17.81 -5.48
C LEU A 170 -41.69 17.24 -5.17
N LEU A 171 -40.64 17.73 -5.84
CA LEU A 171 -39.25 17.42 -5.50
C LEU A 171 -38.91 17.86 -4.07
N ARG A 172 -39.29 19.09 -3.70
CA ARG A 172 -39.02 19.66 -2.38
C ARG A 172 -39.67 18.83 -1.26
N GLN A 173 -40.91 18.38 -1.47
CA GLN A 173 -41.61 17.48 -0.53
C GLN A 173 -40.87 16.16 -0.36
N GLU A 174 -40.42 15.56 -1.46
CA GLU A 174 -39.77 14.25 -1.42
C GLU A 174 -38.38 14.33 -0.76
N LEU A 175 -37.60 15.38 -1.04
CA LEU A 175 -36.31 15.61 -0.36
C LEU A 175 -36.49 15.81 1.16
N ALA A 176 -37.54 16.54 1.56
CA ALA A 176 -37.86 16.75 2.98
C ALA A 176 -38.30 15.44 3.66
N PHE A 177 -39.07 14.60 2.96
CA PHE A 177 -39.42 13.25 3.41
C PHE A 177 -38.16 12.40 3.62
N GLU A 178 -37.28 12.32 2.63
CA GLU A 178 -36.01 11.57 2.69
C GLU A 178 -35.15 11.99 3.89
N SER A 179 -34.94 13.30 4.02
CA SER A 179 -34.05 13.85 5.05
C SER A 179 -34.54 13.62 6.47
N ARG A 180 -35.87 13.53 6.67
CA ARG A 180 -36.45 13.18 7.97
C ARG A 180 -36.05 11.77 8.42
N TYR A 181 -36.04 10.80 7.50
CA TYR A 181 -35.73 9.41 7.82
C TYR A 181 -34.23 9.13 7.84
N MET A 182 -33.51 9.70 6.88
CA MET A 182 -32.07 9.46 6.68
C MET A 182 -31.19 10.36 7.54
N GLN A 183 -31.75 11.47 8.05
CA GLN A 183 -31.04 12.47 8.85
C GLN A 183 -29.83 13.09 8.12
N HIS A 184 -29.93 13.26 6.79
CA HIS A 184 -28.94 13.89 5.94
C HIS A 184 -29.42 15.28 5.43
N CYS A 185 -28.54 15.99 4.73
CA CYS A 185 -28.68 17.43 4.47
C CYS A 185 -29.54 17.80 3.24
N LEU A 186 -29.86 16.81 2.40
CA LEU A 186 -30.44 16.99 1.06
C LEU A 186 -31.79 17.71 1.00
N GLY A 187 -32.60 17.61 2.05
CA GLY A 187 -33.95 18.19 2.17
C GLY A 187 -34.12 19.08 3.40
N GLN A 188 -33.01 19.67 3.88
CA GLN A 188 -33.04 20.65 4.96
C GLN A 188 -33.45 22.03 4.44
N PHE A 189 -34.74 22.34 4.58
CA PHE A 189 -35.26 23.69 4.32
C PHE A 189 -35.24 24.55 5.58
N ASP A 190 -34.89 25.83 5.44
CA ASP A 190 -34.99 26.80 6.54
C ASP A 190 -36.46 27.07 6.89
N HIS A 191 -37.34 27.10 5.88
CA HIS A 191 -38.78 27.29 6.03
C HIS A 191 -39.52 25.99 5.75
N LEU A 192 -39.69 25.16 6.78
CA LEU A 192 -40.26 23.81 6.69
C LEU A 192 -41.74 23.77 6.20
N LYS A 193 -42.52 24.85 6.35
CA LYS A 193 -43.90 24.89 5.84
C LYS A 193 -43.95 25.02 4.32
N ASP A 194 -43.13 25.92 3.79
CA ASP A 194 -43.12 26.27 2.37
C ASP A 194 -42.09 25.47 1.58
N LEU A 195 -41.19 24.77 2.29
CA LEU A 195 -40.05 24.02 1.77
C LEU A 195 -39.14 24.92 0.92
N THR A 196 -38.70 26.03 1.51
CA THR A 196 -37.81 27.00 0.89
C THR A 196 -36.63 27.37 1.79
N GLY A 197 -35.56 27.86 1.17
CA GLY A 197 -34.32 28.23 1.85
C GLY A 197 -33.55 27.02 2.37
N GLY A 198 -32.47 27.25 3.11
CA GLY A 198 -31.61 26.19 3.64
C GLY A 198 -30.77 25.49 2.57
N TYR A 199 -30.11 24.40 3.00
CA TYR A 199 -29.20 23.62 2.15
C TYR A 199 -29.92 22.86 1.05
N ALA A 200 -31.19 22.52 1.25
CA ALA A 200 -31.98 21.85 0.22
C ALA A 200 -32.10 22.64 -1.08
N GLU A 201 -32.02 23.99 -1.04
CA GLU A 201 -32.07 24.82 -2.25
C GLU A 201 -30.91 24.51 -3.21
N PHE A 202 -29.75 24.13 -2.69
CA PHE A 202 -28.61 23.74 -3.51
C PHE A 202 -28.96 22.51 -4.36
N TYR A 203 -29.40 21.41 -3.73
CA TYR A 203 -29.74 20.18 -4.44
C TYR A 203 -30.97 20.30 -5.34
N VAL A 204 -31.97 21.10 -4.92
CA VAL A 204 -33.12 21.41 -5.78
C VAL A 204 -32.66 22.12 -7.05
N THR A 205 -31.80 23.13 -6.92
CA THR A 205 -31.27 23.89 -8.06
C THR A 205 -30.48 22.97 -9.00
N GLN A 206 -29.60 22.12 -8.47
CA GLN A 206 -28.81 21.18 -9.26
C GLN A 206 -29.70 20.17 -10.03
N LYS A 207 -30.76 19.66 -9.38
CA LYS A 207 -31.73 18.75 -10.02
C LYS A 207 -32.52 19.44 -11.11
N GLU A 208 -33.00 20.66 -10.87
CA GLU A 208 -33.75 21.46 -11.84
C GLU A 208 -32.89 21.88 -13.04
N GLN A 209 -31.58 22.01 -12.86
CA GLN A 209 -30.60 22.24 -13.94
C GLN A 209 -30.22 20.95 -14.70
N GLY A 210 -30.67 19.78 -14.26
CA GLY A 210 -30.41 18.50 -14.92
C GLY A 210 -29.01 17.93 -14.68
N ILE A 211 -28.26 18.45 -13.71
CA ILE A 211 -26.88 18.03 -13.40
C ILE A 211 -26.78 17.16 -12.13
N PHE A 212 -27.92 16.74 -11.60
CA PHE A 212 -28.02 15.92 -10.39
C PHE A 212 -29.11 14.85 -10.53
N ARG A 213 -28.82 13.64 -10.10
CA ARG A 213 -29.78 12.54 -9.96
C ARG A 213 -29.76 12.00 -8.56
N TYR A 214 -30.91 11.51 -8.11
CA TYR A 214 -31.12 11.11 -6.73
C TYR A 214 -31.94 9.84 -6.66
N PHE A 215 -31.40 8.85 -5.97
CA PHE A 215 -31.99 7.54 -5.80
C PHE A 215 -32.10 7.19 -4.33
N SER A 216 -33.12 6.40 -4.01
CA SER A 216 -33.41 5.95 -2.66
C SER A 216 -33.78 4.48 -2.64
N LEU A 217 -33.12 3.70 -1.78
CA LEU A 217 -33.52 2.34 -1.46
C LEU A 217 -34.58 2.38 -0.37
N ARG A 218 -35.80 1.96 -0.71
CA ARG A 218 -36.96 1.98 0.18
C ARG A 218 -37.46 0.59 0.50
N ASP A 219 -37.82 0.37 1.76
CA ASP A 219 -38.45 -0.88 2.19
C ASP A 219 -39.92 -0.99 1.75
N LYS A 220 -40.57 -2.10 2.12
CA LYS A 220 -41.99 -2.36 1.82
C LYS A 220 -42.96 -1.36 2.46
N LEU A 221 -42.53 -0.59 3.44
CA LEU A 221 -43.30 0.49 4.08
C LEU A 221 -42.96 1.86 3.48
N ASN A 222 -42.24 1.89 2.35
CA ASN A 222 -41.75 3.08 1.67
C ASN A 222 -40.78 3.91 2.52
N LYS A 223 -40.11 3.31 3.52
CA LYS A 223 -39.12 4.01 4.35
C LYS A 223 -37.75 3.93 3.69
N PRO A 224 -37.03 5.05 3.54
CA PRO A 224 -35.71 5.04 2.95
C PRO A 224 -34.65 4.51 3.92
N HIS A 225 -33.65 3.84 3.35
CA HIS A 225 -32.53 3.25 4.07
C HIS A 225 -31.17 3.52 3.44
N VAL A 226 -31.13 3.78 2.14
CA VAL A 226 -29.92 4.20 1.41
C VAL A 226 -30.29 5.31 0.44
N THR A 227 -29.44 6.32 0.38
CA THR A 227 -29.51 7.44 -0.54
C THR A 227 -28.28 7.39 -1.45
N ILE A 228 -28.49 7.43 -2.76
CA ILE A 228 -27.41 7.52 -3.75
C ILE A 228 -27.67 8.76 -4.59
N SER A 229 -26.70 9.65 -4.71
CA SER A 229 -26.78 10.72 -5.70
C SER A 229 -25.64 10.66 -6.70
N LEU A 230 -25.99 11.04 -7.91
CA LEU A 230 -25.05 11.18 -9.01
C LEU A 230 -24.99 12.64 -9.43
N GLU A 231 -23.81 13.08 -9.81
CA GLU A 231 -23.59 14.38 -10.43
C GLU A 231 -23.10 14.21 -11.86
N TRP A 232 -23.45 15.17 -12.72
CA TRP A 232 -22.95 15.22 -14.08
C TRP A 232 -21.62 15.96 -14.11
N ASP A 233 -20.55 15.31 -14.54
CA ASP A 233 -19.21 15.91 -14.59
C ASP A 233 -18.93 16.72 -15.88
N GLY A 234 -19.87 16.67 -16.84
CA GLY A 234 -19.75 17.23 -18.18
C GLY A 234 -19.76 16.18 -19.29
N GLU A 235 -19.42 14.94 -18.97
CA GLU A 235 -19.30 13.82 -19.91
C GLU A 235 -20.14 12.62 -19.48
N ASP A 236 -20.11 12.26 -18.20
CA ASP A 236 -20.78 11.10 -17.63
C ASP A 236 -21.34 11.39 -16.23
N TRP A 237 -22.17 10.46 -15.74
CA TRP A 237 -22.66 10.48 -14.36
C TRP A 237 -21.62 9.87 -13.42
N CYS A 238 -21.22 10.62 -12.40
CA CYS A 238 -20.30 10.19 -11.36
C CYS A 238 -21.03 10.03 -10.02
N ILE A 239 -20.54 9.15 -9.15
CA ILE A 239 -21.11 8.97 -7.81
C ILE A 239 -20.73 10.16 -6.93
N GLU A 240 -21.71 10.94 -6.49
CA GLU A 240 -21.47 12.08 -5.61
C GLU A 240 -21.49 11.68 -4.13
N GLN A 241 -22.44 10.83 -3.72
CA GLN A 241 -22.46 10.23 -2.38
C GLN A 241 -23.30 8.95 -2.33
N ILE A 242 -22.97 8.07 -1.38
CA ILE A 242 -23.79 6.93 -0.99
C ILE A 242 -23.94 6.96 0.54
N LYS A 243 -25.13 7.31 1.02
CA LYS A 243 -25.38 7.53 2.46
C LYS A 243 -26.49 6.65 3.01
N GLY A 244 -26.25 6.11 4.19
CA GLY A 244 -27.23 5.51 5.08
C GLY A 244 -27.77 6.52 6.10
N LYS A 245 -28.22 6.02 7.25
CA LYS A 245 -28.72 6.86 8.34
C LYS A 245 -27.60 7.71 8.95
N GLN A 246 -27.97 8.88 9.46
CA GLN A 246 -27.07 9.81 10.17
C GLN A 246 -25.91 10.34 9.33
N ASN A 247 -26.05 10.33 8.00
CA ASN A 247 -25.03 10.75 7.04
C ASN A 247 -23.76 9.88 7.04
N GLU A 248 -23.85 8.65 7.55
CA GLU A 248 -22.81 7.62 7.43
C GLU A 248 -22.99 6.81 6.16
N VAL A 249 -22.01 5.99 5.80
CA VAL A 249 -22.18 4.99 4.74
C VAL A 249 -23.27 3.96 5.12
N PRO A 250 -24.00 3.39 4.14
CA PRO A 250 -24.93 2.31 4.41
C PRO A 250 -24.31 1.16 5.21
N VAL A 251 -25.10 0.60 6.12
CA VAL A 251 -24.69 -0.60 6.85
C VAL A 251 -24.53 -1.79 5.89
N LYS A 252 -23.61 -2.71 6.22
CA LYS A 252 -23.20 -3.86 5.37
C LYS A 252 -24.35 -4.65 4.73
N LYS A 253 -25.49 -4.81 5.41
CA LYS A 253 -26.65 -5.54 4.87
C LYS A 253 -27.28 -4.93 3.61
N TYR A 254 -27.01 -3.66 3.30
CA TYR A 254 -27.50 -3.00 2.08
C TYR A 254 -26.47 -2.99 0.97
N ALA A 255 -25.25 -3.46 1.24
CA ALA A 255 -24.20 -3.41 0.26
C ALA A 255 -24.67 -4.15 -1.00
N ASP A 256 -25.06 -5.43 -0.92
CA ASP A 256 -25.36 -6.24 -2.11
C ASP A 256 -26.37 -5.57 -3.04
N ASP A 257 -27.39 -4.97 -2.45
CA ASP A 257 -28.41 -4.21 -3.15
C ASP A 257 -27.83 -2.95 -3.83
N VAL A 258 -26.93 -2.22 -3.16
CA VAL A 258 -26.19 -1.08 -3.75
C VAL A 258 -25.28 -1.53 -4.88
N LEU A 259 -24.57 -2.65 -4.73
CA LEU A 259 -23.72 -3.19 -5.80
C LEU A 259 -24.54 -3.53 -7.06
N LEU A 260 -25.67 -4.23 -6.88
CA LEU A 260 -26.60 -4.53 -7.97
C LEU A 260 -27.09 -3.26 -8.67
N PHE A 261 -27.39 -2.22 -7.90
CA PHE A 261 -27.78 -0.93 -8.44
C PHE A 261 -26.65 -0.25 -9.22
N LEU A 262 -25.43 -0.18 -8.68
CA LEU A 262 -24.28 0.42 -9.35
C LEU A 262 -23.92 -0.30 -10.65
N ASN A 263 -24.02 -1.63 -10.68
CA ASN A 263 -23.82 -2.43 -11.89
C ASN A 263 -24.93 -2.24 -12.93
N LEU A 264 -26.13 -1.83 -12.52
CA LEU A 264 -27.23 -1.48 -13.42
C LEU A 264 -27.06 -0.08 -14.04
N ILE A 265 -26.70 0.92 -13.23
CA ILE A 265 -26.63 2.32 -13.67
C ILE A 265 -25.26 2.74 -14.21
N GLN A 266 -24.21 1.98 -13.88
CA GLN A 266 -22.83 2.11 -14.38
C GLN A 266 -22.30 3.55 -14.40
N PRO A 267 -22.26 4.22 -13.24
CA PRO A 267 -21.67 5.54 -13.17
C PRO A 267 -20.17 5.45 -13.46
N LYS A 268 -19.63 6.51 -14.05
CA LYS A 268 -18.20 6.71 -14.21
C LYS A 268 -17.52 6.59 -12.85
N ASN A 269 -16.48 5.76 -12.80
CA ASN A 269 -15.70 5.59 -11.60
C ASN A 269 -14.92 6.86 -11.29
N ASN A 270 -15.18 7.42 -10.12
CA ASN A 270 -14.47 8.54 -9.53
C ASN A 270 -13.82 8.16 -8.18
N GLN A 271 -13.53 6.88 -7.96
CA GLN A 271 -12.93 6.33 -6.74
C GLN A 271 -13.68 6.75 -5.46
N ASN A 272 -15.02 6.76 -5.53
CA ASN A 272 -15.84 7.27 -4.45
C ASN A 272 -15.58 6.53 -3.12
N SER A 273 -15.19 7.30 -2.09
CA SER A 273 -14.86 6.77 -0.77
C SER A 273 -16.03 6.08 -0.05
N ASP A 274 -17.29 6.44 -0.35
CA ASP A 274 -18.45 5.73 0.21
C ASP A 274 -18.55 4.31 -0.35
N CYS A 275 -18.21 4.08 -1.63
CA CYS A 275 -18.12 2.74 -2.20
C CYS A 275 -17.03 1.92 -1.51
N ALA A 276 -15.82 2.49 -1.39
CA ALA A 276 -14.69 1.81 -0.76
C ALA A 276 -14.99 1.42 0.70
N ARG A 277 -15.55 2.34 1.49
CA ARG A 277 -15.99 2.07 2.88
C ARG A 277 -17.10 1.00 2.98
N MET A 278 -17.86 0.78 1.91
CA MET A 278 -18.83 -0.32 1.83
C MET A 278 -18.21 -1.65 1.34
N GLY A 279 -16.93 -1.64 0.97
CA GLY A 279 -16.25 -2.78 0.34
C GLY A 279 -16.63 -2.97 -1.14
N ILE A 280 -17.21 -1.95 -1.78
CA ILE A 280 -17.56 -1.97 -3.20
C ILE A 280 -16.44 -1.27 -3.96
N LEU A 281 -15.82 -1.99 -4.90
CA LEU A 281 -14.70 -1.49 -5.67
C LEU A 281 -15.00 -1.52 -7.16
N TYR A 282 -14.39 -0.60 -7.88
CA TYR A 282 -14.41 -0.57 -9.33
C TYR A 282 -13.04 -0.98 -9.84
N GLN A 283 -12.95 -2.08 -10.57
CA GLN A 283 -11.70 -2.46 -11.22
C GLN A 283 -11.96 -3.28 -12.49
N PRO A 284 -11.70 -2.69 -13.66
CA PRO A 284 -12.03 -3.30 -14.94
C PRO A 284 -11.11 -4.46 -15.35
N GLU A 285 -9.88 -4.53 -14.84
CA GLU A 285 -8.94 -5.60 -15.23
C GLU A 285 -9.21 -6.94 -14.55
N LEU A 286 -9.94 -6.96 -13.43
CA LEU A 286 -10.13 -8.18 -12.62
C LEU A 286 -11.00 -9.24 -13.29
N VAL A 287 -11.79 -8.85 -14.28
CA VAL A 287 -12.66 -9.75 -15.04
C VAL A 287 -11.86 -10.56 -16.09
N ALA A 288 -10.62 -10.18 -16.39
CA ALA A 288 -9.83 -10.76 -17.49
C ALA A 288 -8.80 -11.83 -17.08
N GLU A 289 -8.54 -12.05 -15.78
CA GLU A 289 -7.42 -12.92 -15.33
C GLU A 289 -7.83 -14.33 -14.85
N SER A 290 -9.09 -14.75 -15.06
CA SER A 290 -9.50 -16.11 -14.71
C SER A 290 -9.29 -17.10 -15.87
N GLU A 291 -8.04 -17.41 -16.22
CA GLU A 291 -7.72 -18.70 -16.88
C GLU A 291 -6.37 -19.29 -16.45
N PRO A 292 -6.38 -20.45 -15.76
CA PRO A 292 -5.38 -21.48 -15.99
C PRO A 292 -5.70 -22.20 -17.31
N ASN A 293 -4.64 -22.51 -18.05
CA ASN A 293 -4.64 -23.37 -19.23
C ASN A 293 -5.48 -24.65 -19.01
N ASP A 294 -6.59 -24.81 -19.75
CA ASP A 294 -6.99 -26.13 -20.25
C ASP A 294 -8.02 -26.07 -21.39
N GLU A 295 -7.81 -26.94 -22.37
CA GLU A 295 -8.55 -27.04 -23.64
C GLU A 295 -9.99 -27.55 -23.45
N SER A 296 -11.00 -26.68 -23.52
CA SER A 296 -12.36 -27.09 -23.90
C SER A 296 -13.13 -25.96 -24.61
N ASN A 297 -13.01 -25.94 -25.94
CA ASN A 297 -13.27 -24.78 -26.79
C ASN A 297 -14.73 -24.58 -27.25
N GLU A 298 -15.73 -25.19 -26.60
CA GLU A 298 -17.14 -25.13 -27.07
C GLU A 298 -18.11 -24.43 -26.11
N ILE A 299 -17.80 -24.36 -24.81
CA ILE A 299 -18.54 -23.53 -23.85
C ILE A 299 -18.00 -22.09 -23.87
N LYS A 300 -16.69 -21.96 -24.13
CA LYS A 300 -15.92 -20.71 -24.27
C LYS A 300 -16.53 -19.74 -25.28
N VAL A 301 -16.88 -20.22 -26.47
CA VAL A 301 -17.44 -19.39 -27.55
C VAL A 301 -18.83 -18.85 -27.21
N LYS A 302 -19.62 -19.56 -26.39
CA LYS A 302 -20.96 -19.08 -25.99
C LYS A 302 -20.93 -18.06 -24.86
N VAL A 303 -19.93 -18.12 -23.98
CA VAL A 303 -19.73 -17.14 -22.91
C VAL A 303 -19.02 -15.89 -23.46
N GLU A 304 -17.96 -16.05 -24.24
CA GLU A 304 -17.25 -14.94 -24.90
C GLU A 304 -18.13 -14.20 -25.93
N ALA A 305 -19.04 -14.89 -26.64
CA ALA A 305 -19.97 -14.23 -27.54
C ALA A 305 -21.08 -13.45 -26.80
N LYS A 306 -21.46 -13.87 -25.58
CA LYS A 306 -22.35 -13.09 -24.71
C LYS A 306 -21.66 -11.87 -24.12
N ILE A 307 -20.38 -11.98 -23.78
CA ILE A 307 -19.57 -10.87 -23.24
C ILE A 307 -19.17 -9.88 -24.34
N LYS A 308 -18.93 -10.31 -25.58
CA LYS A 308 -18.62 -9.40 -26.70
C LYS A 308 -19.83 -8.67 -27.29
N THR A 309 -21.06 -9.08 -26.95
CA THR A 309 -22.29 -8.44 -27.48
C THR A 309 -23.02 -7.57 -26.46
N ALA A 310 -22.62 -7.57 -25.18
CA ALA A 310 -23.00 -6.56 -24.22
C ALA A 310 -21.78 -5.64 -24.01
N SER A 311 -21.92 -4.40 -24.46
CA SER A 311 -21.24 -3.15 -24.08
C SER A 311 -19.91 -3.19 -23.31
N THR A 312 -19.09 -2.18 -23.59
CA THR A 312 -17.87 -1.73 -22.89
C THR A 312 -18.10 -1.41 -21.40
N GLU A 313 -18.61 -2.35 -20.62
CA GLU A 313 -19.09 -2.17 -19.25
C GLU A 313 -18.09 -2.78 -18.27
N LYS A 314 -17.55 -1.91 -17.43
CA LYS A 314 -16.56 -2.22 -16.41
C LYS A 314 -17.30 -2.36 -15.07
N PRO A 315 -17.48 -3.57 -14.52
CA PRO A 315 -18.37 -3.77 -13.37
C PRO A 315 -17.73 -3.34 -12.05
N TYR A 316 -18.59 -2.93 -11.11
CA TYR A 316 -18.28 -2.88 -9.69
C TYR A 316 -18.37 -4.31 -9.12
N PHE A 317 -17.62 -4.60 -8.06
CA PHE A 317 -17.66 -5.89 -7.37
C PHE A 317 -17.40 -5.73 -5.87
N TYR A 318 -17.62 -6.81 -5.11
CA TYR A 318 -17.24 -6.85 -3.70
C TYR A 318 -15.77 -7.15 -3.51
N PHE A 319 -15.08 -6.33 -2.73
CA PHE A 319 -13.72 -6.59 -2.32
C PHE A 319 -13.51 -8.01 -1.76
N TYR A 320 -14.50 -8.55 -1.04
CA TYR A 320 -14.50 -9.91 -0.50
C TYR A 320 -14.55 -11.04 -1.54
N GLU A 321 -14.96 -10.75 -2.78
CA GLU A 321 -15.00 -11.72 -3.88
C GLU A 321 -13.62 -11.88 -4.57
N LEU A 322 -12.61 -11.11 -4.13
CA LEU A 322 -11.27 -11.19 -4.70
C LEU A 322 -10.46 -12.33 -4.08
N ASP A 323 -10.18 -13.35 -4.90
CA ASP A 323 -9.36 -14.49 -4.51
C ASP A 323 -7.85 -14.27 -4.75
N ASN A 324 -7.47 -13.28 -5.56
CA ASN A 324 -6.07 -13.01 -5.88
C ASN A 324 -5.40 -12.14 -4.80
N GLU A 325 -4.54 -12.76 -4.00
CA GLU A 325 -3.83 -12.09 -2.90
C GLU A 325 -3.04 -10.85 -3.36
N VAL A 326 -2.42 -10.87 -4.54
CA VAL A 326 -1.61 -9.76 -5.06
C VAL A 326 -2.50 -8.56 -5.45
N GLN A 327 -3.70 -8.83 -5.97
CA GLN A 327 -4.67 -7.77 -6.26
C GLN A 327 -5.22 -7.16 -4.98
N VAL A 328 -5.56 -8.01 -3.99
CA VAL A 328 -5.98 -7.58 -2.65
C VAL A 328 -4.90 -6.71 -2.00
N GLU A 329 -3.64 -7.12 -2.07
CA GLU A 329 -2.49 -6.32 -1.62
C GLU A 329 -2.49 -4.94 -2.27
N GLY A 330 -2.67 -4.85 -3.59
CA GLY A 330 -2.66 -3.55 -4.25
C GLY A 330 -3.82 -2.63 -3.93
N ILE A 331 -4.99 -3.20 -3.72
CA ILE A 331 -6.19 -2.48 -3.29
C ILE A 331 -6.04 -1.98 -1.86
N VAL A 332 -5.61 -2.83 -0.93
CA VAL A 332 -5.42 -2.45 0.48
C VAL A 332 -4.33 -1.40 0.61
N MET A 333 -3.29 -1.45 -0.21
CA MET A 333 -2.26 -0.40 -0.21
C MET A 333 -2.77 0.94 -0.75
N HIS A 334 -3.75 0.94 -1.68
CA HIS A 334 -4.43 2.16 -2.14
C HIS A 334 -5.37 2.72 -1.06
N ASP A 335 -6.12 1.86 -0.37
CA ASP A 335 -6.99 2.26 0.74
C ASP A 335 -6.81 1.32 1.95
N PRO A 336 -5.88 1.66 2.87
CA PRO A 336 -5.59 0.81 4.01
C PRO A 336 -6.77 0.62 4.98
N ASN A 337 -7.83 1.42 4.90
CA ASN A 337 -9.03 1.18 5.71
C ASN A 337 -9.75 -0.11 5.30
N LEU A 338 -9.55 -0.59 4.07
CA LEU A 338 -10.05 -1.89 3.62
C LEU A 338 -9.44 -3.06 4.40
N MET A 339 -8.32 -2.84 5.10
CA MET A 339 -7.68 -3.83 5.95
C MET A 339 -8.58 -4.26 7.13
N GLU A 340 -9.47 -3.38 7.63
CA GLU A 340 -10.49 -3.72 8.64
C GLU A 340 -11.58 -4.63 8.07
N LEU A 341 -11.80 -4.55 6.76
CA LEU A 341 -12.76 -5.39 6.05
C LEU A 341 -12.15 -6.74 5.68
N CYS A 342 -10.81 -6.90 5.63
CA CYS A 342 -10.16 -8.17 5.31
C CYS A 342 -10.38 -9.25 6.39
N ASP A 343 -11.21 -10.27 6.10
CA ASP A 343 -11.38 -11.44 6.97
C ASP A 343 -10.07 -12.25 7.13
N LYS A 344 -9.17 -12.19 6.14
CA LYS A 344 -7.86 -12.84 6.15
C LYS A 344 -6.75 -11.82 5.85
N GLN A 345 -6.20 -11.23 6.89
CA GLN A 345 -5.00 -10.40 6.78
C GLN A 345 -3.77 -11.30 6.57
N SER A 346 -3.34 -11.52 5.33
CA SER A 346 -2.16 -12.33 5.02
C SER A 346 -0.89 -11.79 5.72
N LYS A 347 0.12 -12.65 5.92
CA LYS A 347 1.41 -12.20 6.47
C LYS A 347 2.01 -11.05 5.65
N VAL A 348 1.90 -11.14 4.33
CA VAL A 348 2.41 -10.12 3.40
C VAL A 348 1.72 -8.78 3.61
N LEU A 349 0.38 -8.76 3.69
CA LEU A 349 -0.37 -7.54 4.01
C LEU A 349 0.07 -6.92 5.34
N GLN A 350 0.28 -7.75 6.37
CA GLN A 350 0.76 -7.27 7.67
C GLN A 350 2.19 -6.71 7.59
N TRP A 351 3.08 -7.33 6.81
CA TRP A 351 4.40 -6.77 6.54
C TRP A 351 4.34 -5.45 5.78
N MET A 352 3.42 -5.30 4.83
CA MET A 352 3.21 -4.03 4.12
C MET A 352 2.69 -2.92 5.06
N MET A 353 1.81 -3.24 5.99
CA MET A 353 1.35 -2.28 7.02
C MET A 353 2.51 -1.84 7.92
N ILE A 354 3.32 -2.77 8.43
CA ILE A 354 4.53 -2.44 9.20
C ILE A 354 5.50 -1.59 8.37
N ALA A 355 5.73 -1.98 7.12
CA ALA A 355 6.64 -1.27 6.21
C ALA A 355 6.20 0.17 5.92
N THR A 356 4.92 0.51 6.15
CA THR A 356 4.33 1.84 5.92
C THR A 356 3.91 2.59 7.19
N LYS A 357 4.33 2.12 8.38
CA LYS A 357 3.95 2.69 9.71
C LYS A 357 2.44 2.73 9.91
N ARG A 358 1.76 1.65 9.53
CA ARG A 358 0.31 1.43 9.60
C ARG A 358 -0.05 0.18 10.40
N GLU A 359 0.79 -0.19 11.36
CA GLU A 359 0.59 -1.38 12.21
C GLU A 359 -0.71 -1.37 13.02
N GLU A 360 -1.38 -0.22 13.16
CA GLU A 360 -2.71 -0.10 13.78
C GLU A 360 -3.80 -0.88 13.05
N PHE A 361 -3.64 -1.15 11.75
CA PHE A 361 -4.59 -1.94 10.96
C PHE A 361 -4.40 -3.45 11.13
N ILE A 362 -3.36 -3.88 11.85
CA ILE A 362 -3.11 -5.30 12.14
C ILE A 362 -3.97 -5.71 13.34
N LEU A 363 -5.09 -6.38 13.05
CA LEU A 363 -6.05 -6.82 14.08
C LEU A 363 -5.53 -8.06 14.82
N GLU A 364 -5.05 -9.06 14.08
CA GLU A 364 -4.55 -10.32 14.62
C GLU A 364 -3.25 -10.75 13.91
N PRO A 365 -2.08 -10.67 14.57
CA PRO A 365 -0.81 -11.07 14.00
C PRO A 365 -0.81 -12.53 13.51
N GLN A 366 -0.48 -12.78 12.24
CA GLN A 366 -0.45 -14.13 11.65
C GLN A 366 0.76 -14.96 12.09
N SER A 367 1.77 -14.33 12.69
CA SER A 367 2.93 -15.02 13.26
C SER A 367 3.43 -14.32 14.51
N GLN A 368 4.12 -15.06 15.37
CA GLN A 368 4.80 -14.46 16.52
C GLN A 368 5.89 -13.48 16.11
N LEU A 369 6.52 -13.65 14.93
CA LEU A 369 7.48 -12.66 14.47
C LEU A 369 6.78 -11.33 14.19
N ILE A 370 5.61 -11.34 13.54
CA ILE A 370 4.81 -10.12 13.32
C ILE A 370 4.41 -9.50 14.65
N GLU A 371 4.00 -10.30 15.63
CA GLU A 371 3.68 -9.83 16.98
C GLU A 371 4.88 -9.15 17.65
N GLN A 372 6.08 -9.76 17.58
CA GLN A 372 7.31 -9.19 18.14
C GLN A 372 7.73 -7.91 17.41
N VAL A 373 7.61 -7.86 16.08
CA VAL A 373 7.94 -6.68 15.28
C VAL A 373 6.94 -5.55 15.55
N LYS A 374 5.64 -5.84 15.68
CA LYS A 374 4.63 -4.87 16.08
C LYS A 374 4.90 -4.33 17.49
N ALA A 375 5.23 -5.21 18.45
CA ALA A 375 5.63 -4.77 19.78
C ALA A 375 6.90 -3.90 19.75
N PHE A 376 7.85 -4.19 18.85
CA PHE A 376 9.02 -3.36 18.61
C PHE A 376 8.65 -1.97 18.08
N THR A 377 7.66 -1.83 17.19
CA THR A 377 7.23 -0.53 16.66
C THR A 377 6.38 0.27 17.65
N ASP A 378 5.60 -0.40 18.50
CA ASP A 378 4.76 0.21 19.54
C ASP A 378 5.58 0.85 20.70
N VAL A 379 6.86 0.50 20.85
CA VAL A 379 7.77 1.06 21.86
C VAL A 379 8.27 2.45 21.45
N ALA A 380 8.46 3.33 22.45
CA ALA A 380 9.04 4.66 22.26
C ALA A 380 10.35 4.60 21.47
N PHE A 381 10.52 5.53 20.53
CA PHE A 381 11.60 5.51 19.54
C PHE A 381 13.00 5.30 20.14
N ASP A 382 13.30 5.91 21.27
CA ASP A 382 14.57 5.80 22.01
C ASP A 382 14.81 4.45 22.71
N GLN A 383 13.77 3.64 22.87
CA GLN A 383 13.80 2.37 23.61
C GLN A 383 13.64 1.14 22.70
N ARG A 384 13.44 1.34 21.41
CA ARG A 384 13.24 0.25 20.44
C ARG A 384 14.47 -0.65 20.37
N LYS A 385 14.29 -1.92 20.73
CA LYS A 385 15.30 -2.97 20.58
C LYS A 385 14.63 -4.29 20.25
N LEU A 386 15.08 -4.93 19.18
CA LEU A 386 14.62 -6.28 18.85
C LEU A 386 15.24 -7.26 19.85
N ASN A 387 14.43 -8.16 20.40
CA ASN A 387 14.88 -9.14 21.39
C ASN A 387 14.25 -10.51 21.12
N ILE A 388 14.76 -11.18 20.09
CA ILE A 388 14.34 -12.54 19.72
C ILE A 388 15.41 -13.52 20.21
N PRO A 389 15.06 -14.51 21.04
CA PRO A 389 16.00 -15.54 21.46
C PRO A 389 16.36 -16.43 20.27
N LEU A 390 17.65 -16.50 19.94
CA LEU A 390 18.18 -17.33 18.85
C LEU A 390 19.10 -18.42 19.40
N GLU A 391 18.89 -19.67 18.98
CA GLU A 391 19.72 -20.81 19.36
C GLU A 391 20.34 -21.45 18.11
N PHE A 392 21.59 -21.11 17.78
CA PHE A 392 22.28 -21.71 16.62
C PHE A 392 22.98 -23.03 16.97
N ALA A 393 23.10 -23.93 15.99
CA ALA A 393 23.82 -25.19 16.19
C ALA A 393 25.31 -24.93 16.44
N GLU A 394 25.87 -25.49 17.51
CA GLU A 394 27.31 -25.37 17.78
C GLU A 394 28.12 -26.07 16.68
N LYS A 395 29.14 -25.38 16.18
CA LYS A 395 30.07 -25.90 15.18
C LYS A 395 30.81 -27.10 15.77
N LYS A 396 30.44 -28.33 15.36
CA LYS A 396 31.16 -29.54 15.78
C LYS A 396 32.62 -29.43 15.31
N SER A 397 33.54 -29.16 16.23
CA SER A 397 34.98 -29.14 15.98
C SER A 397 35.48 -30.55 15.67
N MET A 398 35.34 -30.97 14.42
CA MET A 398 35.80 -32.26 13.88
C MET A 398 37.04 -32.08 12.97
N HIS A 399 37.74 -30.94 13.04
CA HIS A 399 38.78 -30.63 12.06
C HIS A 399 40.09 -31.41 12.27
N ILE A 400 40.59 -31.54 13.50
CA ILE A 400 41.95 -32.08 13.69
C ILE A 400 42.01 -33.60 13.51
N LEU A 401 41.07 -34.34 14.09
CA LEU A 401 41.09 -35.80 14.09
C LEU A 401 40.82 -36.38 12.69
N ILE A 402 39.87 -35.82 11.95
CA ILE A 402 39.55 -36.25 10.59
C ILE A 402 40.67 -35.85 9.62
N HIS A 403 41.25 -34.65 9.72
CA HIS A 403 42.38 -34.29 8.87
C HIS A 403 43.60 -35.19 9.11
N LEU A 404 43.90 -35.56 10.37
CA LEU A 404 44.97 -36.52 10.68
C LEU A 404 44.69 -37.92 10.12
N ILE A 405 43.43 -38.36 10.10
CA ILE A 405 43.03 -39.65 9.53
C ILE A 405 43.04 -39.63 7.99
N LEU A 406 42.67 -38.50 7.36
CA LEU A 406 42.54 -38.39 5.90
C LEU A 406 43.83 -37.95 5.19
N LEU A 407 44.78 -37.31 5.89
CA LEU A 407 46.06 -36.86 5.33
C LEU A 407 46.87 -37.97 4.61
N PRO A 408 46.99 -39.21 5.15
CA PRO A 408 47.67 -40.30 4.47
C PRO A 408 46.97 -40.68 3.15
N PHE A 409 45.63 -40.68 3.15
CA PHE A 409 44.84 -40.96 1.95
C PHE A 409 45.02 -39.87 0.90
N TYR A 410 45.09 -38.60 1.30
CA TYR A 410 45.34 -37.47 0.41
C TYR A 410 46.71 -37.56 -0.27
N LEU A 411 47.74 -37.95 0.49
CA LEU A 411 49.10 -38.18 -0.05
C LEU A 411 49.14 -39.36 -1.01
N VAL A 412 48.42 -40.45 -0.72
CA VAL A 412 48.27 -41.60 -1.63
C VAL A 412 47.52 -41.21 -2.90
N PHE A 413 46.45 -40.41 -2.79
CA PHE A 413 45.71 -39.88 -3.93
C PHE A 413 46.58 -38.98 -4.81
N LEU A 414 47.39 -38.11 -4.21
CA LEU A 414 48.33 -37.25 -4.93
C LEU A 414 49.38 -38.08 -5.69
N ALA A 415 49.94 -39.12 -5.05
CA ALA A 415 50.88 -40.04 -5.68
C ALA A 415 50.23 -40.83 -6.84
N LEU A 416 49.00 -41.31 -6.66
CA LEU A 416 48.25 -42.02 -7.70
C LEU A 416 47.83 -41.11 -8.86
N ALA A 417 47.55 -39.83 -8.60
CA ALA A 417 47.26 -38.83 -9.62
C ALA A 417 48.50 -38.52 -10.49
N VAL A 418 49.69 -38.46 -9.89
CA VAL A 418 50.95 -38.31 -10.64
C VAL A 418 51.23 -39.56 -11.49
N LEU A 419 50.91 -40.74 -10.98
CA LEU A 419 51.08 -42.03 -11.66
C LEU A 419 49.95 -42.37 -12.64
N SER A 420 48.87 -41.59 -12.69
CA SER A 420 47.69 -41.88 -13.53
C SER A 420 47.95 -41.72 -15.02
N GLN A 421 49.13 -41.23 -15.42
CA GLN A 421 49.59 -41.24 -16.80
C GLN A 421 49.91 -42.66 -17.31
N ILE A 422 50.01 -43.65 -16.41
CA ILE A 422 50.11 -45.07 -16.75
C ILE A 422 48.67 -45.64 -16.87
N PRO A 423 48.27 -46.22 -18.03
CA PRO A 423 46.87 -46.56 -18.32
C PRO A 423 46.18 -47.45 -17.27
N LEU A 424 46.91 -48.41 -16.72
CA LEU A 424 46.39 -49.39 -15.75
C LEU A 424 46.21 -48.76 -14.36
N VAL A 425 47.10 -47.83 -13.98
CA VAL A 425 47.03 -47.07 -12.73
C VAL A 425 45.95 -45.98 -12.81
N GLY A 426 45.77 -45.36 -13.98
CA GLY A 426 44.70 -44.39 -14.23
C GLY A 426 43.30 -44.99 -14.08
N TRP A 427 43.11 -46.27 -14.43
CA TRP A 427 41.85 -46.99 -14.19
C TRP A 427 41.60 -47.25 -12.70
N ILE A 428 42.63 -47.69 -11.97
CA ILE A 428 42.55 -47.90 -10.52
C ILE A 428 42.26 -46.59 -9.79
N PHE A 429 42.89 -45.49 -10.21
CA PHE A 429 42.64 -44.14 -9.67
C PHE A 429 41.19 -43.68 -9.87
N LYS A 430 40.60 -43.90 -11.05
CA LYS A 430 39.18 -43.58 -11.32
C LYS A 430 38.23 -44.40 -10.45
N ILE A 431 38.51 -45.69 -10.25
CA ILE A 431 37.70 -46.56 -9.38
C ILE A 431 37.82 -46.11 -7.91
N LEU A 432 39.03 -45.80 -7.44
CA LEU A 432 39.26 -45.29 -6.08
C LEU A 432 38.58 -43.93 -5.86
N MET A 433 38.60 -43.03 -6.84
CA MET A 433 37.83 -41.77 -6.82
C MET A 433 36.34 -42.03 -6.57
N VAL A 434 35.72 -42.98 -7.29
CA VAL A 434 34.30 -43.30 -7.15
C VAL A 434 34.00 -43.97 -5.80
N ILE A 435 34.87 -44.87 -5.33
CA ILE A 435 34.67 -45.62 -4.09
C ILE A 435 34.91 -44.76 -2.84
N PHE A 436 35.85 -43.81 -2.87
CA PHE A 436 36.23 -43.06 -1.68
C PHE A 436 35.76 -41.59 -1.69
N ALA A 437 35.73 -40.91 -2.83
CA ALA A 437 35.33 -39.49 -2.86
C ALA A 437 33.80 -39.33 -2.74
N ILE A 438 33.01 -40.23 -3.34
CA ILE A 438 31.53 -40.16 -3.30
C ILE A 438 30.99 -40.45 -1.89
N PRO A 439 31.47 -41.47 -1.14
CA PRO A 439 31.02 -41.69 0.25
C PRO A 439 31.60 -40.71 1.26
N ALA A 440 32.68 -39.98 0.93
CA ALA A 440 33.25 -38.94 1.79
C ALA A 440 32.58 -37.57 1.61
N MET A 441 31.87 -37.31 0.50
CA MET A 441 31.12 -36.06 0.27
C MET A 441 30.15 -35.66 1.41
N PRO A 442 29.39 -36.58 2.04
CA PRO A 442 28.55 -36.26 3.20
C PRO A 442 29.33 -35.79 4.42
N PHE A 443 30.59 -36.21 4.58
CA PHE A 443 31.49 -35.79 5.68
C PHE A 443 32.24 -34.49 5.38
N LEU A 444 32.20 -34.04 4.12
CA LEU A 444 32.65 -32.72 3.67
C LEU A 444 31.51 -31.69 3.65
N LYS A 445 30.26 -32.08 4.00
CA LYS A 445 29.17 -31.13 4.19
C LYS A 445 29.56 -30.14 5.28
N SER A 446 29.51 -28.86 4.94
CA SER A 446 29.82 -27.76 5.83
C SER A 446 29.08 -27.85 7.16
N ASN A 447 29.82 -27.58 8.24
CA ASN A 447 29.31 -27.44 9.60
C ASN A 447 28.53 -26.12 9.82
N ALA A 448 28.24 -25.39 8.74
CA ALA A 448 27.53 -24.12 8.78
C ALA A 448 26.07 -24.29 9.21
N ASP A 449 25.58 -23.32 10.00
CA ASP A 449 24.17 -23.30 10.37
C ASP A 449 23.31 -23.03 9.11
N PRO A 450 22.34 -23.92 8.79
CA PRO A 450 21.55 -23.80 7.56
C PRO A 450 20.72 -22.51 7.52
N ARG A 451 20.27 -21.98 8.66
CA ARG A 451 19.48 -20.73 8.71
C ARG A 451 20.34 -19.52 8.40
N LYS A 452 21.58 -19.50 8.92
CA LYS A 452 22.56 -18.46 8.59
C LYS A 452 22.88 -18.45 7.10
N ARG A 453 23.14 -19.63 6.53
CA ARG A 453 23.37 -19.80 5.09
C ARG A 453 22.18 -19.33 4.25
N TRP A 454 20.97 -19.73 4.64
CA TRP A 454 19.74 -19.33 3.96
C TRP A 454 19.59 -17.81 3.97
N ALA A 455 19.71 -17.18 5.13
CA ALA A 455 19.56 -15.74 5.26
C ALA A 455 20.59 -14.95 4.45
N LEU A 456 21.86 -15.40 4.44
CA LEU A 456 22.92 -14.76 3.67
C LEU A 456 22.77 -15.00 2.15
N ALA A 457 22.21 -16.14 1.73
CA ALA A 457 22.00 -16.45 0.32
C ALA A 457 21.02 -15.49 -0.38
N THR A 458 20.19 -14.77 0.37
CA THR A 458 19.32 -13.70 -0.17
C THR A 458 20.13 -12.55 -0.80
N GLY A 459 21.36 -12.32 -0.33
CA GLY A 459 22.28 -11.29 -0.83
C GLY A 459 23.24 -11.75 -1.94
N ASP A 460 23.15 -13.01 -2.40
CA ASP A 460 24.17 -13.61 -3.27
C ASP A 460 24.38 -12.87 -4.60
N LEU A 461 23.34 -12.25 -5.16
CA LEU A 461 23.50 -11.43 -6.38
C LEU A 461 24.43 -10.24 -6.15
N ILE A 462 24.32 -9.59 -5.00
CA ILE A 462 25.18 -8.46 -4.61
C ILE A 462 26.60 -8.97 -4.40
N TYR A 463 26.76 -10.14 -3.77
CA TYR A 463 28.06 -10.74 -3.50
C TYR A 463 28.76 -11.17 -4.79
N ALA A 464 28.07 -11.90 -5.67
CA ALA A 464 28.56 -12.32 -6.97
C ALA A 464 28.97 -11.13 -7.84
N ARG A 465 28.15 -10.06 -7.89
CA ARG A 465 28.46 -8.83 -8.64
C ARG A 465 29.75 -8.17 -8.16
N ASN A 466 29.97 -8.18 -6.85
CA ASN A 466 31.13 -7.55 -6.22
C ASN A 466 32.32 -8.49 -6.05
N LYS A 467 32.25 -9.73 -6.55
CA LYS A 467 33.27 -10.79 -6.39
C LYS A 467 33.59 -11.10 -4.92
N ILE A 468 32.57 -11.06 -4.08
CA ILE A 468 32.64 -11.43 -2.67
C ILE A 468 32.35 -12.92 -2.53
N SER A 469 33.09 -13.60 -1.66
CA SER A 469 32.89 -15.00 -1.31
C SER A 469 31.51 -15.19 -0.67
N HIS A 470 30.72 -16.10 -1.24
CA HIS A 470 29.35 -16.36 -0.82
C HIS A 470 28.99 -17.85 -0.79
N ASP A 471 29.82 -18.71 -1.38
CA ASP A 471 29.59 -20.16 -1.38
C ASP A 471 29.79 -20.73 0.03
N ASP A 472 28.75 -21.38 0.55
CA ASP A 472 28.75 -22.05 1.86
C ASP A 472 29.18 -21.19 3.07
N VAL A 473 28.78 -19.91 3.07
CA VAL A 473 29.14 -18.95 4.14
C VAL A 473 28.06 -18.85 5.22
N ASP A 474 28.47 -18.94 6.49
CA ASP A 474 27.63 -18.70 7.68
C ASP A 474 28.17 -17.63 8.64
N SER A 475 29.25 -16.96 8.25
CA SER A 475 29.88 -15.88 9.02
C SER A 475 29.49 -14.52 8.46
N LEU A 476 29.20 -13.57 9.36
CA LEU A 476 29.00 -12.18 8.99
C LEU A 476 30.30 -11.51 8.55
N GLN A 477 31.44 -11.87 9.17
CA GLN A 477 32.75 -11.37 8.77
C GLN A 477 33.32 -12.12 7.57
N LEU A 478 33.95 -11.38 6.66
CA LEU A 478 34.63 -11.92 5.48
C LEU A 478 35.99 -11.25 5.27
N ASP A 479 36.97 -12.03 4.80
CA ASP A 479 38.27 -11.50 4.40
C ASP A 479 38.15 -10.55 3.20
N ASP A 480 37.20 -10.78 2.29
CA ASP A 480 36.94 -9.88 1.15
C ASP A 480 36.61 -8.46 1.59
N PHE A 481 35.86 -8.29 2.69
CA PHE A 481 35.55 -6.98 3.24
C PHE A 481 36.77 -6.30 3.86
N LYS A 482 37.65 -7.09 4.51
CA LYS A 482 38.91 -6.59 5.09
C LYS A 482 39.91 -6.20 4.01
N ASN A 483 39.99 -7.00 2.94
CA ASN A 483 40.92 -6.79 1.84
C ASN A 483 40.61 -5.51 1.04
N ASP A 484 39.36 -5.03 1.05
CA ASP A 484 38.93 -3.79 0.40
C ASP A 484 38.06 -2.91 1.33
N GLU A 485 38.56 -2.68 2.55
CA GLU A 485 37.84 -1.99 3.63
C GLU A 485 37.32 -0.61 3.20
N ALA A 486 38.12 0.17 2.47
CA ALA A 486 37.74 1.51 2.03
C ALA A 486 36.52 1.50 1.11
N LYS A 487 36.45 0.55 0.17
CA LYS A 487 35.30 0.38 -0.72
C LYS A 487 34.04 0.03 0.06
N PHE A 488 34.14 -0.90 1.01
CA PHE A 488 32.97 -1.38 1.75
C PHE A 488 32.49 -0.42 2.84
N LYS A 489 33.38 0.38 3.42
CA LYS A 489 32.98 1.54 4.25
C LYS A 489 32.23 2.57 3.44
N LYS A 490 32.72 2.93 2.25
CA LYS A 490 32.00 3.82 1.33
C LYS A 490 30.64 3.24 0.93
N HIS A 491 30.56 1.93 0.71
CA HIS A 491 29.29 1.27 0.41
C HIS A 491 28.31 1.32 1.60
N LEU A 492 28.79 1.09 2.83
CA LEU A 492 28.00 1.26 4.04
C LEU A 492 27.48 2.70 4.18
N ASP A 493 28.34 3.70 3.95
CA ASP A 493 27.94 5.11 4.02
C ASP A 493 26.84 5.45 3.00
N GLN A 494 26.90 4.87 1.79
CA GLN A 494 25.83 4.99 0.79
C GLN A 494 24.52 4.34 1.24
N LEU A 495 24.58 3.16 1.87
CA LEU A 495 23.41 2.46 2.39
C LEU A 495 22.76 3.19 3.57
N LEU A 496 23.59 3.87 4.39
CA LEU A 496 23.15 4.74 5.48
C LEU A 496 22.76 6.15 5.02
N LYS A 497 22.87 6.45 3.72
CA LYS A 497 22.55 7.75 3.10
C LYS A 497 23.27 8.93 3.77
N LEU A 498 24.55 8.77 4.09
CA LEU A 498 25.34 9.85 4.67
C LEU A 498 25.65 10.92 3.62
N GLU A 499 25.51 12.19 4.00
CA GLU A 499 25.85 13.35 3.18
C GLU A 499 27.29 13.79 3.41
N ASN A 500 27.81 13.61 4.64
CA ASN A 500 29.17 13.96 5.00
C ASN A 500 29.93 12.80 5.67
N ASP A 501 31.26 12.82 5.57
CA ASP A 501 32.13 11.90 6.30
C ASP A 501 32.31 12.36 7.76
N SER A 502 31.19 12.40 8.50
CA SER A 502 31.12 12.77 9.90
C SER A 502 30.83 11.54 10.76
N GLN A 503 31.66 11.29 11.77
CA GLN A 503 31.45 10.18 12.70
C GLN A 503 30.14 10.33 13.49
N ILE A 504 29.77 11.56 13.85
CA ILE A 504 28.52 11.84 14.59
C ILE A 504 27.32 11.55 13.69
N GLU A 505 27.37 11.98 12.43
CA GLU A 505 26.31 11.71 11.44
C GLU A 505 26.16 10.21 11.21
N ARG A 506 27.27 9.48 11.04
CA ARG A 506 27.25 8.02 10.90
C ARG A 506 26.59 7.33 12.08
N LEU A 507 26.98 7.66 13.32
CA LEU A 507 26.37 7.06 14.52
C LEU A 507 24.87 7.38 14.64
N THR A 508 24.50 8.62 14.29
CA THR A 508 23.10 9.05 14.27
C THR A 508 22.30 8.27 13.24
N SER A 509 22.80 8.14 12.01
CA SER A 509 22.14 7.38 10.94
C SER A 509 22.05 5.89 11.24
N ILE A 510 23.05 5.31 11.94
CA ILE A 510 22.98 3.93 12.44
C ILE A 510 21.86 3.78 13.47
N GLU A 511 21.72 4.73 14.40
CA GLU A 511 20.64 4.72 15.38
C GLU A 511 19.26 4.81 14.71
N TYR A 512 19.09 5.73 13.73
CA TYR A 512 17.87 5.81 12.93
C TYR A 512 17.61 4.51 12.16
N PHE A 513 18.64 3.94 11.54
CA PHE A 513 18.54 2.68 10.79
C PHE A 513 18.01 1.54 11.67
N PHE A 514 18.46 1.42 12.92
CA PHE A 514 17.93 0.40 13.84
C PHE A 514 16.49 0.67 14.26
N LYS A 515 16.15 1.92 14.57
CA LYS A 515 14.82 2.27 15.09
C LYS A 515 13.72 2.21 14.03
N ASP A 516 14.08 2.44 12.77
CA ASP A 516 13.20 2.33 11.60
C ASP A 516 13.51 1.07 10.76
N TYR A 517 14.17 0.06 11.34
CA TYR A 517 14.66 -1.11 10.60
C TYR A 517 13.57 -1.83 9.79
N PHE A 518 12.36 -1.94 10.29
CA PHE A 518 11.26 -2.63 9.60
C PHE A 518 10.46 -1.72 8.65
N TYR A 519 10.65 -0.40 8.75
CA TYR A 519 10.05 0.56 7.84
C TYR A 519 10.77 0.56 6.50
N VAL A 520 10.05 0.78 5.40
CA VAL A 520 10.61 0.86 4.05
C VAL A 520 10.30 2.23 3.45
N GLY A 521 10.89 3.30 4.01
CA GLY A 521 11.00 4.62 3.38
C GLY A 521 9.72 5.13 2.68
N ASP A 522 9.89 5.89 1.60
CA ASP A 522 8.82 6.45 0.78
C ASP A 522 8.10 5.39 -0.07
N PHE A 523 7.70 4.26 0.52
CA PHE A 523 6.97 3.18 -0.16
C PHE A 523 5.74 3.70 -0.93
N HIS A 524 5.15 4.82 -0.47
CA HIS A 524 4.06 5.56 -1.13
C HIS A 524 4.54 6.45 -2.30
N GLY A 525 5.69 7.10 -2.25
CA GLY A 525 6.27 7.76 -3.44
C GLY A 525 6.67 6.77 -4.55
N TRP A 526 6.89 5.51 -4.19
CA TRP A 526 7.14 4.42 -5.15
C TRP A 526 5.82 3.94 -5.81
N TYR A 527 4.68 4.26 -5.19
CA TYR A 527 3.33 3.88 -5.62
C TYR A 527 2.78 4.77 -6.75
N ASP A 528 3.11 6.07 -6.79
CA ASP A 528 2.63 7.00 -7.82
C ASP A 528 3.17 6.75 -9.24
N LEU A 529 4.11 5.80 -9.40
CA LEU A 529 4.61 5.36 -10.70
C LEU A 529 3.60 4.51 -11.49
N ASN A 530 2.45 4.17 -10.89
CA ASN A 530 1.65 3.02 -11.28
C ASN A 530 0.33 3.36 -11.97
N LYS A 531 0.37 3.85 -13.21
CA LYS A 531 -0.87 3.90 -14.01
C LYS A 531 -1.23 2.58 -14.70
N HIS A 532 -0.33 1.63 -14.91
CA HIS A 532 -0.66 0.42 -15.69
C HIS A 532 0.23 -0.79 -15.29
N GLU A 533 -0.43 -1.87 -14.84
CA GLU A 533 -0.11 -3.31 -15.02
C GLU A 533 0.27 -4.20 -13.82
N ARG A 534 0.89 -3.76 -12.71
CA ARG A 534 1.09 -4.65 -11.54
C ARG A 534 1.41 -3.91 -10.22
N PRO A 535 0.91 -4.36 -9.06
CA PRO A 535 1.39 -3.88 -7.76
C PRO A 535 2.84 -4.35 -7.47
N TYR A 536 3.77 -3.41 -7.29
CA TYR A 536 5.20 -3.68 -7.09
C TYR A 536 5.63 -3.81 -5.61
N TYR A 537 4.70 -3.84 -4.66
CA TYR A 537 5.02 -3.75 -3.23
C TYR A 537 5.95 -4.87 -2.73
N ARG A 538 5.72 -6.11 -3.20
CA ARG A 538 6.60 -7.25 -2.87
C ARG A 538 8.01 -7.03 -3.40
N ASP A 539 8.17 -6.46 -4.60
CA ASP A 539 9.48 -6.15 -5.20
C ASP A 539 10.29 -5.19 -4.32
N VAL A 540 9.63 -4.11 -3.89
CA VAL A 540 10.23 -3.08 -3.04
C VAL A 540 10.60 -3.63 -1.68
N LEU A 541 9.68 -4.36 -1.06
CA LEU A 541 9.87 -4.93 0.27
C LEU A 541 11.04 -5.92 0.27
N VAL A 542 11.09 -6.82 -0.71
CA VAL A 542 12.18 -7.80 -0.86
C VAL A 542 13.50 -7.10 -1.14
N TYR A 543 13.56 -6.16 -2.09
CA TYR A 543 14.77 -5.39 -2.36
C TYR A 543 15.30 -4.68 -1.11
N ALA A 544 14.43 -3.98 -0.39
CA ALA A 544 14.80 -3.25 0.82
C ALA A 544 15.35 -4.17 1.91
N HIS A 545 14.72 -5.33 2.14
CA HIS A 545 15.18 -6.27 3.17
C HIS A 545 16.50 -6.97 2.78
N ILE A 546 16.75 -7.22 1.49
CA ILE A 546 18.06 -7.70 1.02
C ILE A 546 19.14 -6.65 1.27
N GLN A 547 18.87 -5.38 0.96
CA GLN A 547 19.81 -4.29 1.29
C GLN A 547 20.07 -4.21 2.80
N LYS A 548 19.03 -4.33 3.63
CA LYS A 548 19.17 -4.33 5.10
C LYS A 548 20.02 -5.49 5.60
N ILE A 549 19.92 -6.69 5.04
CA ILE A 549 20.79 -7.83 5.38
C ILE A 549 22.26 -7.51 5.08
N VAL A 550 22.54 -6.92 3.90
CA VAL A 550 23.91 -6.49 3.54
C VAL A 550 24.41 -5.39 4.48
N THR A 551 23.59 -4.39 4.79
CA THR A 551 23.92 -3.32 5.75
C THR A 551 24.26 -3.90 7.12
N MET A 552 23.44 -4.80 7.65
CA MET A 552 23.68 -5.45 8.95
C MET A 552 25.02 -6.19 8.98
N ARG A 553 25.35 -6.88 7.88
CA ARG A 553 26.61 -7.59 7.74
C ARG A 553 27.81 -6.63 7.76
N LEU A 554 27.73 -5.50 7.06
CA LEU A 554 28.77 -4.47 7.06
C LEU A 554 28.89 -3.77 8.42
N LEU A 555 27.77 -3.50 9.09
CA LEU A 555 27.78 -2.94 10.45
C LEU A 555 28.51 -3.87 11.42
N HIS A 556 28.28 -5.18 11.33
CA HIS A 556 29.01 -6.14 12.15
C HIS A 556 30.49 -6.23 11.75
N GLN A 557 30.79 -6.25 10.45
CA GLN A 557 32.16 -6.28 9.93
C GLN A 557 33.02 -5.11 10.42
N PHE A 558 32.41 -3.95 10.67
CA PHE A 558 33.07 -2.74 11.17
C PHE A 558 32.75 -2.42 12.64
N ASP A 559 32.39 -3.43 13.42
CA ASP A 559 32.24 -3.37 14.88
C ASP A 559 31.18 -2.37 15.41
N TYR A 560 30.16 -2.02 14.59
CA TYR A 560 29.03 -1.19 15.01
C TYR A 560 27.91 -1.97 15.72
N ILE A 561 27.87 -3.30 15.54
CA ILE A 561 26.86 -4.17 16.15
C ILE A 561 27.46 -5.54 16.48
N LYS A 562 27.00 -6.13 17.58
CA LYS A 562 27.39 -7.48 17.99
C LYS A 562 26.76 -8.53 17.08
N GLU A 563 27.43 -9.68 16.95
CA GLU A 563 26.99 -10.73 16.02
C GLU A 563 25.60 -11.28 16.38
N ASP A 564 25.35 -11.52 17.67
CA ASP A 564 24.08 -12.03 18.20
C ASP A 564 22.91 -11.08 17.94
N GLU A 565 23.13 -9.78 18.10
CA GLU A 565 22.16 -8.75 17.77
C GLU A 565 21.94 -8.67 16.25
N ALA A 566 23.00 -8.74 15.46
CA ALA A 566 22.90 -8.67 14.01
C ALA A 566 22.07 -9.81 13.41
N TRP A 567 22.24 -11.03 13.94
CA TRP A 567 21.48 -12.19 13.48
C TRP A 567 19.98 -12.08 13.72
N GLN A 568 19.52 -11.38 14.76
CA GLN A 568 18.09 -11.16 15.00
C GLN A 568 17.43 -10.38 13.86
N TYR A 569 18.08 -9.29 13.45
CA TYR A 569 17.60 -8.46 12.34
C TYR A 569 17.72 -9.17 10.99
N ILE A 570 18.84 -9.88 10.76
CA ILE A 570 19.06 -10.62 9.50
C ILE A 570 18.03 -11.74 9.33
N LEU A 571 17.78 -12.54 10.36
CA LEU A 571 16.76 -13.60 10.29
C LEU A 571 15.34 -13.03 10.18
N ALA A 572 15.05 -11.90 10.83
CA ALA A 572 13.75 -11.26 10.69
C ALA A 572 13.52 -10.77 9.25
N SER A 573 14.50 -10.09 8.65
CA SER A 573 14.45 -9.72 7.22
C SER A 573 14.36 -10.93 6.30
N ALA A 574 15.07 -12.01 6.60
CA ALA A 574 15.02 -13.26 5.84
C ALA A 574 13.61 -13.88 5.89
N GLN A 575 12.94 -13.87 7.04
CA GLN A 575 11.57 -14.36 7.16
C GLN A 575 10.58 -13.47 6.40
N ILE A 576 10.74 -12.15 6.42
CA ILE A 576 9.91 -11.23 5.62
C ILE A 576 10.06 -11.56 4.12
N ILE A 577 11.29 -11.76 3.65
CA ILE A 577 11.57 -12.17 2.26
C ILE A 577 10.92 -13.54 1.95
N GLN A 578 11.05 -14.52 2.86
CA GLN A 578 10.45 -15.84 2.69
C GLN A 578 8.91 -15.80 2.66
N ASP A 579 8.29 -14.92 3.44
CA ASP A 579 6.83 -14.74 3.44
C ASP A 579 6.34 -14.03 2.16
N CYS A 580 7.18 -13.24 1.49
CA CYS A 580 6.82 -12.50 0.28
C CYS A 580 6.97 -13.31 -1.02
N CYS A 581 7.77 -14.38 -1.02
CA CYS A 581 8.05 -15.18 -2.22
C CYS A 581 7.87 -16.69 -1.98
N GLU A 582 7.65 -17.43 -3.06
CA GLU A 582 7.46 -18.87 -3.11
C GLU A 582 8.75 -19.62 -3.48
N SER A 583 9.76 -18.93 -4.01
CA SER A 583 11.03 -19.55 -4.41
C SER A 583 12.20 -18.57 -4.50
N TRP A 584 13.42 -19.11 -4.54
CA TRP A 584 14.65 -18.34 -4.81
C TRP A 584 14.59 -17.58 -6.14
N LYS A 585 14.02 -18.20 -7.17
CA LYS A 585 13.89 -17.57 -8.50
C LYS A 585 13.00 -16.34 -8.44
N GLU A 586 11.85 -16.46 -7.77
CA GLU A 586 10.93 -15.33 -7.59
C GLU A 586 11.55 -14.22 -6.73
N MET A 587 12.23 -14.58 -5.64
CA MET A 587 13.00 -13.61 -4.84
C MET A 587 14.00 -12.84 -5.69
N GLY A 588 14.76 -13.53 -6.55
CA GLY A 588 15.69 -12.87 -7.48
C GLY A 588 15.00 -11.91 -8.44
N GLN A 589 13.82 -12.28 -8.95
CA GLN A 589 13.00 -11.42 -9.82
C GLN A 589 12.50 -10.18 -9.07
N TYR A 590 12.00 -10.34 -7.85
CA TYR A 590 11.54 -9.24 -6.99
C TYR A 590 12.68 -8.30 -6.61
N TYR A 591 13.86 -8.84 -6.29
CA TYR A 591 15.06 -8.04 -6.09
C TYR A 591 15.42 -7.21 -7.32
N ALA A 592 15.41 -7.81 -8.51
CA ALA A 592 15.76 -7.12 -9.76
C ALA A 592 14.76 -6.00 -10.06
N GLN A 593 13.47 -6.27 -9.94
CA GLN A 593 12.41 -5.29 -10.18
C GLN A 593 12.43 -4.16 -9.13
N GLY A 594 12.60 -4.49 -7.84
CA GLY A 594 12.69 -3.50 -6.77
C GLY A 594 13.91 -2.60 -6.92
N ARG A 595 15.05 -3.14 -7.38
CA ARG A 595 16.24 -2.36 -7.72
C ARG A 595 15.98 -1.40 -8.87
N GLU A 596 15.28 -1.84 -9.90
CA GLU A 596 14.92 -0.98 -11.04
C GLU A 596 14.03 0.19 -10.61
N ILE A 597 13.05 -0.08 -9.74
CA ILE A 597 12.17 0.96 -9.17
C ILE A 597 12.99 1.96 -8.35
N ASP A 598 13.86 1.49 -7.46
CA ASP A 598 14.75 2.35 -6.67
C ASP A 598 15.65 3.23 -7.57
N LEU A 599 16.13 2.70 -8.69
CA LEU A 599 16.92 3.47 -9.67
C LEU A 599 16.06 4.49 -10.42
N ILE A 600 14.85 4.11 -10.84
CA ILE A 600 13.90 5.03 -11.48
C ILE A 600 13.64 6.22 -10.55
N ILE A 601 13.44 5.97 -9.27
CA ILE A 601 13.15 7.01 -8.28
C ILE A 601 14.38 7.87 -8.03
N LYS A 602 15.54 7.26 -7.79
CA LYS A 602 16.81 7.97 -7.55
C LYS A 602 17.27 8.83 -8.71
N HIS A 603 17.05 8.39 -9.94
CA HIS A 603 17.54 9.08 -11.14
C HIS A 603 16.44 9.83 -11.90
N SER A 604 15.17 9.59 -11.55
CA SER A 604 14.00 10.17 -12.20
C SER A 604 14.02 10.01 -13.73
N ASP A 605 14.48 8.84 -14.21
CA ASP A 605 14.57 8.46 -15.62
C ASP A 605 13.80 7.16 -15.87
N HIS A 606 12.65 7.30 -16.55
CA HIS A 606 11.75 6.18 -16.88
C HIS A 606 12.14 5.45 -18.17
N GLN A 607 13.06 5.99 -18.97
CA GLN A 607 13.40 5.46 -20.30
C GLN A 607 14.78 4.80 -20.32
N SER A 608 15.70 5.19 -19.45
CA SER A 608 17.08 4.69 -19.42
C SER A 608 17.56 4.37 -17.99
N TYR A 609 16.94 3.39 -17.35
CA TYR A 609 17.42 2.81 -16.08
C TYR A 609 18.09 1.44 -16.30
N ASP A 610 19.01 1.09 -15.40
CA ASP A 610 19.81 -0.13 -15.48
C ASP A 610 18.98 -1.40 -15.19
N LYS A 611 18.76 -2.21 -16.23
CA LYS A 611 18.06 -3.50 -16.18
C LYS A 611 19.01 -4.70 -16.04
N SER A 612 20.29 -4.45 -15.79
CA SER A 612 21.31 -5.51 -15.64
C SER A 612 20.94 -6.55 -14.58
N ALA A 613 20.21 -6.14 -13.53
CA ALA A 613 19.80 -7.01 -12.44
C ALA A 613 19.02 -8.24 -12.93
N ARG A 614 18.15 -8.09 -13.95
CA ARG A 614 17.39 -9.21 -14.52
C ARG A 614 18.32 -10.27 -15.13
N TYR A 615 19.32 -9.82 -15.89
CA TYR A 615 20.33 -10.70 -16.48
C TYR A 615 21.27 -11.31 -15.42
N GLU A 616 21.54 -10.58 -14.33
CA GLU A 616 22.32 -11.09 -13.20
C GLU A 616 21.63 -12.27 -12.51
N VAL A 617 20.30 -12.22 -12.36
CA VAL A 617 19.49 -13.33 -11.81
C VAL A 617 19.65 -14.59 -12.65
N ASP A 618 19.40 -14.50 -13.96
CA ASP A 618 19.49 -15.65 -14.87
C ASP A 618 20.90 -16.25 -14.87
N ARG A 619 21.92 -15.40 -14.97
CA ARG A 619 23.32 -15.83 -14.94
C ARG A 619 23.70 -16.48 -13.61
N TYR A 620 23.18 -15.98 -12.48
CA TYR A 620 23.47 -16.56 -11.18
C TYR A 620 22.82 -17.93 -11.03
N LEU A 621 21.57 -18.09 -11.51
CA LEU A 621 20.87 -19.37 -11.58
C LEU A 621 21.61 -20.40 -12.46
N GLU A 622 22.37 -19.97 -13.47
CA GLU A 622 23.19 -20.87 -14.28
C GLU A 622 24.52 -21.24 -13.62
N SER A 623 25.01 -20.43 -12.67
CA SER A 623 26.30 -20.65 -11.99
C SER A 623 26.37 -21.99 -11.25
N SER A 624 27.57 -22.59 -11.24
CA SER A 624 27.88 -23.79 -10.46
C SER A 624 27.97 -23.51 -8.96
N SER A 625 28.29 -22.27 -8.55
CA SER A 625 28.38 -21.82 -7.15
C SER A 625 27.08 -21.18 -6.64
N CYS A 626 25.94 -21.56 -7.23
CA CYS A 626 24.65 -20.98 -6.92
C CYS A 626 24.05 -21.64 -5.66
N ASN A 627 24.07 -20.95 -4.52
CA ASN A 627 23.52 -21.49 -3.26
C ASN A 627 22.02 -21.83 -3.39
N TRP A 628 21.29 -21.07 -4.22
CA TRP A 628 19.85 -21.22 -4.44
C TRP A 628 19.45 -22.59 -5.01
N LYS A 629 20.39 -23.34 -5.60
CA LYS A 629 20.16 -24.73 -6.07
C LYS A 629 20.24 -25.76 -4.96
N SER A 630 20.91 -25.43 -3.86
CA SER A 630 21.29 -26.37 -2.79
C SER A 630 20.52 -26.15 -1.49
N LEU A 631 19.98 -24.94 -1.28
CA LEU A 631 19.24 -24.55 -0.09
C LEU A 631 17.74 -24.67 -0.36
N ASP A 632 17.05 -25.40 0.50
CA ASP A 632 15.58 -25.47 0.47
C ASP A 632 14.98 -24.10 0.77
N TRP A 633 13.98 -23.69 -0.03
CA TRP A 633 13.31 -22.42 0.16
C TRP A 633 12.52 -22.40 1.48
N HIS A 634 11.84 -23.50 1.82
CA HIS A 634 10.93 -23.59 2.97
C HIS A 634 11.62 -23.95 4.30
N LEU A 635 12.81 -23.39 4.55
CA LEU A 635 13.55 -23.59 5.78
C LEU A 635 12.88 -22.84 6.96
N GLU A 636 12.65 -23.51 8.08
CA GLU A 636 12.15 -22.89 9.31
C GLU A 636 13.24 -22.00 9.96
N LEU A 637 13.03 -20.68 9.97
CA LEU A 637 14.02 -19.71 10.47
C LEU A 637 13.91 -19.42 11.98
N PHE A 638 12.70 -19.54 12.55
CA PHE A 638 12.43 -19.25 13.97
C PHE A 638 11.74 -20.41 14.72
N PRO A 639 12.35 -21.60 14.80
CA PRO A 639 11.79 -22.72 15.58
C PRO A 639 11.62 -22.40 17.08
N GLU A 640 12.38 -21.45 17.62
CA GLU A 640 12.32 -20.97 19.01
C GLU A 640 10.98 -20.30 19.32
N LEU A 641 10.48 -19.46 18.40
CA LEU A 641 9.21 -18.76 18.59
C LEU A 641 8.05 -19.78 18.66
N LYS A 642 7.99 -20.70 17.70
CA LYS A 642 6.95 -21.74 17.63
C LYS A 642 6.89 -22.60 18.91
N ARG A 643 8.06 -22.95 19.48
CA ARG A 643 8.15 -23.66 20.78
C ARG A 643 7.55 -22.84 21.93
N SER A 644 7.86 -21.55 22.00
CA SER A 644 7.32 -20.63 23.00
C SER A 644 5.79 -20.54 22.93
N ARG A 645 5.21 -20.51 21.72
CA ARG A 645 3.74 -20.53 21.54
C ARG A 645 3.10 -21.76 22.17
N LEU A 646 3.61 -22.94 21.81
CA LEU A 646 3.08 -24.22 22.29
C LEU A 646 3.17 -24.34 23.81
N GLN A 647 4.27 -23.87 24.41
CA GLN A 647 4.42 -23.85 25.86
C GLN A 647 3.43 -22.91 26.55
N ASN A 648 3.19 -21.72 26.00
CA ASN A 648 2.21 -20.78 26.54
C ASN A 648 0.77 -21.31 26.42
N ASP A 649 0.42 -21.94 25.30
CA ASP A 649 -0.90 -22.56 25.10
C ASP A 649 -1.13 -23.72 26.09
N LEU A 650 -0.13 -24.58 26.29
CA LEU A 650 -0.16 -25.67 27.26
C LEU A 650 -0.29 -25.18 28.71
N MET A 651 0.44 -24.13 29.08
CA MET A 651 0.33 -23.51 30.42
C MET A 651 -1.03 -22.87 30.64
N THR A 652 -1.62 -22.24 29.61
CA THR A 652 -2.96 -21.65 29.69
C THR A 652 -4.03 -22.73 29.84
N GLN A 653 -3.91 -23.85 29.12
CA GLN A 653 -4.79 -25.01 29.28
C GLN A 653 -4.65 -25.70 30.64
N GLN A 654 -3.42 -25.83 31.17
CA GLN A 654 -3.20 -26.36 32.52
C GLN A 654 -3.74 -25.44 33.61
N ASN A 655 -3.62 -24.11 33.46
CA ASN A 655 -4.18 -23.15 34.40
C ASN A 655 -5.71 -23.14 34.38
N HIS A 656 -6.34 -23.28 33.20
CA HIS A 656 -7.78 -23.50 33.11
C HIS A 656 -8.23 -24.83 33.74
N SER A 657 -7.47 -25.91 33.52
CA SER A 657 -7.76 -27.21 34.12
C SER A 657 -7.63 -27.20 35.64
N ASN A 658 -6.60 -26.55 36.18
CA ASN A 658 -6.40 -26.39 37.61
C ASN A 658 -7.46 -25.48 38.26
N ALA A 659 -7.92 -24.42 37.57
CA ALA A 659 -9.02 -23.58 38.05
C ALA A 659 -10.35 -24.34 38.12
N VAL A 660 -10.61 -25.26 37.18
CA VAL A 660 -11.80 -26.13 37.20
C VAL A 660 -11.72 -27.18 38.31
N VAL A 661 -10.53 -27.72 38.61
CA VAL A 661 -10.34 -28.69 39.72
C VAL A 661 -10.49 -28.03 41.09
N VAL A 662 -10.01 -26.79 41.25
CA VAL A 662 -10.17 -26.03 42.51
C VAL A 662 -11.63 -25.57 42.70
N GLY A 663 -12.36 -25.26 41.62
CA GLY A 663 -13.79 -24.93 41.69
C GLY A 663 -14.74 -26.12 41.93
N ALA A 664 -14.27 -27.36 41.74
CA ALA A 664 -15.03 -28.58 42.03
C ALA A 664 -14.74 -29.15 43.43
N SER A 665 -13.83 -28.53 44.18
CA SER A 665 -13.47 -28.91 45.55
C SER A 665 -13.81 -27.82 46.60
N SER A 666 -14.61 -26.81 46.22
CA SER A 666 -15.21 -25.82 47.15
C SER A 666 -16.70 -25.99 47.34
#